data_AF-A0A1F9XCZ6-F1
#
_entry.id   AF-A0A1F9XCZ6-F1
#
_cell.length_a   1.000
_cell.length_b   1.000
_cell.length_c   1.000
_cell.angle_alpha   90.00
_cell.angle_beta   90.00
_cell.angle_gamma   90.00
#
_symmetry.space_group_name_H-M   'P 1'
#
loop_
_entity.id
_entity.type
_entity.pdbx_description
1 polymer ?
#
loop_
_entity_poly.entity_id
_entity_poly.type
_entity_poly.pdbx_seq_one_letter_code
_entity_poly.pdbx_strand_id
1 'polypeptide(L)'
;MRALDFLKKARPVSIAGLPDKELVKLSRENVLSLSLEEMKAVQEYFKKKGRNPTDVELETVAQTWSEHCKHKTLTGIVEYQYKDENGKWKTRTFNNLLKETVFRVTMELDKKWCISVFSDNAGIIEFDEKFGVAFKVETHNHPSALEPYGGAATGIGGVIRDVLGVGLGAKPIANTDVFCFGVPDIAWDSLPAGVLHPRRIAKGVVAGVRDYGNRMGIPTVNGAVYFDEGYISNPLVYCGTLGIIPKDKCAKKVSPGDLVLVVGGRTGRDGIHGATFSSIQLEQDTDVSAVQIGNPIVEKKVMDTVLKARDLNLYSAITDCGAGGLSSAVGELGEECGVRVHLERVPLKYAGLKPWEIWVSEAQERMVLSVPPAKRNEIEKIFASENVEAVFIGEFTGDNKLTVMHGDEVVADLDMKFLHKGVPRPTRRAIWNPVQNPKAKIEQKQVNASSYGDSLKKLLSSYNIASKEWIVRQYDHEVQGQTVIKPMHGPSFTAQGPGDAAVIWPYTVTGGENSGSHASRKAGASAWRGVVLSCGLNPEYGKIDPYWMAASAIDEALRNAVCVGGSVERMAILDNFCWGNPNRPEQLGGLVRASLACYDMAKVFQTPFISGKDSLHNEYALGDKVLSIPPALLISAVGIVEDIRKTVTMDIKENGNLIYILGATAKEMGGSHYNKISKITGGSVPKVDPAASRARMIALSAAMEAGLVRSCHDCSEGGISVAIAEMCFAGDKGVTCDIAAIPADGALTDSELLFSESNGRFIIEVQPSKKSEFEKLFKGLPISAAGNVTEAKMLVFRNAGGHKVINEKIGELRDAWNGRKSKHD
;
A
#
# COMPACT_ATOMS: atom_id res chain seq x y z
N MET A 1 -27.62 -13.73 46.76
CA MET A 1 -28.91 -13.42 46.11
C MET A 1 -28.66 -12.22 45.18
N ARG A 2 -28.81 -12.44 43.86
CA ARG A 2 -28.79 -11.51 42.71
C ARG A 2 -27.52 -10.67 42.41
N ALA A 3 -26.59 -11.29 41.68
CA ALA A 3 -25.62 -10.62 40.81
C ALA A 3 -25.81 -11.01 39.32
N LEU A 4 -26.97 -11.57 38.96
CA LEU A 4 -27.24 -12.21 37.67
C LEU A 4 -28.03 -11.34 36.66
N ASP A 5 -28.44 -10.13 37.02
CA ASP A 5 -29.32 -9.30 36.15
C ASP A 5 -28.59 -8.35 35.19
N PHE A 6 -27.25 -8.41 35.09
CA PHE A 6 -26.49 -7.56 34.16
C PHE A 6 -26.06 -8.23 32.85
N LEU A 7 -26.31 -9.54 32.69
CA LEU A 7 -26.07 -10.22 31.42
C LEU A 7 -27.19 -9.86 30.43
N LYS A 8 -26.96 -8.82 29.62
CA LYS A 8 -27.86 -8.48 28.51
C LYS A 8 -27.96 -9.69 27.57
N LYS A 9 -29.18 -10.20 27.39
CA LYS A 9 -29.46 -11.34 26.49
C LYS A 9 -29.35 -10.92 25.02
N ALA A 10 -28.91 -11.84 24.17
CA ALA A 10 -29.02 -11.69 22.73
C ALA A 10 -30.50 -11.61 22.33
N ARG A 11 -30.82 -10.78 21.34
CA ARG A 11 -32.22 -10.51 20.96
C ARG A 11 -32.55 -11.20 19.64
N PRO A 12 -33.63 -11.98 19.56
CA PRO A 12 -34.16 -12.42 18.28
C PRO A 12 -34.55 -11.22 17.41
N VAL A 13 -34.15 -11.23 16.15
CA VAL A 13 -34.50 -10.19 15.17
C VAL A 13 -35.45 -10.79 14.15
N SER A 14 -36.71 -10.35 14.17
CA SER A 14 -37.75 -10.85 13.28
C SER A 14 -37.48 -10.44 11.83
N ILE A 15 -36.97 -11.36 11.02
CA ILE A 15 -36.80 -11.15 9.57
C ILE A 15 -37.70 -12.07 8.74
N ALA A 16 -38.20 -13.17 9.34
CA ALA A 16 -39.04 -14.12 8.64
C ALA A 16 -40.33 -13.46 8.11
N GLY A 17 -40.53 -13.50 6.79
CA GLY A 17 -41.74 -12.95 6.16
C GLY A 17 -41.78 -11.43 6.02
N LEU A 18 -40.71 -10.71 6.39
CA LEU A 18 -40.60 -9.29 6.08
C LEU A 18 -40.55 -9.05 4.56
N PRO A 19 -41.32 -8.07 4.04
CA PRO A 19 -41.22 -7.68 2.64
C PRO A 19 -39.90 -6.94 2.36
N ASP A 20 -39.51 -6.89 1.10
CA ASP A 20 -38.23 -6.29 0.64
C ASP A 20 -37.94 -4.91 1.23
N LYS A 21 -38.95 -4.03 1.30
CA LYS A 21 -38.78 -2.68 1.86
C LYS A 21 -38.39 -2.67 3.34
N GLU A 22 -38.96 -3.59 4.13
CA GLU A 22 -38.67 -3.69 5.56
C GLU A 22 -37.31 -4.35 5.81
N LEU A 23 -36.88 -5.27 4.94
CA LEU A 23 -35.52 -5.84 5.01
C LEU A 23 -34.45 -4.76 4.79
N VAL A 24 -34.63 -3.91 3.77
CA VAL A 24 -33.71 -2.79 3.48
C VAL A 24 -33.72 -1.79 4.63
N LYS A 25 -34.90 -1.46 5.16
CA LYS A 25 -35.03 -0.56 6.31
C LYS A 25 -34.30 -1.11 7.54
N LEU A 26 -34.48 -2.40 7.85
CA LEU A 26 -33.80 -3.07 8.97
C LEU A 26 -32.27 -3.06 8.83
N SER A 27 -31.76 -3.32 7.62
CA SER A 27 -30.33 -3.26 7.33
C SER A 27 -29.77 -1.86 7.57
N ARG A 28 -30.49 -0.82 7.14
CA ARG A 28 -30.10 0.59 7.33
C ARG A 28 -30.16 1.02 8.79
N GLU A 29 -31.25 0.74 9.49
CA GLU A 29 -31.46 1.16 10.89
C GLU A 29 -30.48 0.52 11.86
N ASN A 30 -29.98 -0.69 11.55
CA ASN A 30 -28.98 -1.39 12.36
C ASN A 30 -27.55 -1.27 11.80
N VAL A 31 -27.31 -0.44 10.78
CA VAL A 31 -25.97 -0.19 10.21
C VAL A 31 -25.27 -1.48 9.73
N LEU A 32 -26.06 -2.45 9.25
CA LEU A 32 -25.54 -3.74 8.76
C LEU A 32 -24.88 -3.61 7.38
N SER A 33 -25.23 -2.59 6.61
CA SER A 33 -24.75 -2.36 5.23
C SER A 33 -24.95 -3.57 4.29
N LEU A 34 -25.95 -4.42 4.56
CA LEU A 34 -26.32 -5.55 3.71
C LEU A 34 -27.29 -5.11 2.60
N SER A 35 -27.06 -5.58 1.37
CA SER A 35 -27.95 -5.37 0.22
C SER A 35 -29.27 -6.13 0.37
N LEU A 36 -30.25 -5.83 -0.48
CA LEU A 36 -31.52 -6.58 -0.48
C LEU A 36 -31.30 -8.07 -0.77
N GLU A 37 -30.44 -8.41 -1.73
CA GLU A 37 -30.11 -9.79 -2.07
C GLU A 37 -29.44 -10.51 -0.90
N GLU A 38 -28.53 -9.84 -0.20
CA GLU A 38 -27.87 -10.37 0.99
C GLU A 38 -28.88 -10.61 2.12
N MET A 39 -29.73 -9.63 2.41
CA MET A 39 -30.81 -9.76 3.40
C MET A 39 -31.79 -10.89 3.05
N LYS A 40 -32.10 -11.09 1.76
CA LYS A 40 -32.90 -12.23 1.30
C LYS A 40 -32.18 -13.56 1.52
N ALA A 41 -30.89 -13.66 1.23
CA ALA A 41 -30.12 -14.87 1.50
C ALA A 41 -30.08 -15.22 2.99
N VAL A 42 -29.92 -14.22 3.86
CA VAL A 42 -30.04 -14.38 5.32
C VAL A 42 -31.44 -14.83 5.71
N GLN A 43 -32.48 -14.18 5.20
CA GLN A 43 -33.89 -14.55 5.47
C GLN A 43 -34.18 -15.99 5.05
N GLU A 44 -33.73 -16.43 3.88
CA GLU A 44 -33.91 -17.80 3.40
C GLU A 44 -33.18 -18.83 4.27
N TYR A 45 -31.96 -18.52 4.69
CA TYR A 45 -31.19 -19.40 5.57
C TYR A 45 -31.88 -19.61 6.92
N PHE A 46 -32.34 -18.53 7.56
CA PHE A 46 -33.04 -18.62 8.85
C PHE A 46 -34.44 -19.21 8.73
N LYS A 47 -35.13 -18.98 7.60
CA LYS A 47 -36.38 -19.69 7.27
C LYS A 47 -36.16 -21.20 7.21
N LYS A 48 -35.07 -21.68 6.60
CA LYS A 48 -34.72 -23.11 6.57
C LYS A 48 -34.37 -23.67 7.94
N LYS A 49 -33.73 -22.88 8.82
CA LYS A 49 -33.49 -23.25 10.23
C LYS A 49 -34.75 -23.21 11.10
N GLY A 50 -35.88 -22.68 10.61
CA GLY A 50 -37.14 -22.63 11.35
C GLY A 50 -37.14 -21.65 12.53
N ARG A 51 -36.25 -20.65 12.53
CA ARG A 51 -36.15 -19.62 13.58
C ARG A 51 -35.67 -18.29 13.02
N ASN A 52 -35.85 -17.22 13.77
CA ASN A 52 -35.22 -15.93 13.48
C ASN A 52 -33.74 -15.93 13.90
N PRO A 53 -32.89 -15.09 13.26
CA PRO A 53 -31.54 -14.83 13.73
C PRO A 53 -31.54 -14.08 15.06
N THR A 54 -30.43 -14.17 15.79
CA THR A 54 -30.10 -13.21 16.86
C THR A 54 -29.43 -11.96 16.28
N ASP A 55 -29.36 -10.90 17.09
CA ASP A 55 -28.54 -9.72 16.80
C ASP A 55 -27.07 -10.08 16.58
N VAL A 56 -26.50 -10.98 17.40
CA VAL A 56 -25.12 -11.48 17.23
C VAL A 56 -24.91 -12.15 15.87
N GLU A 57 -25.88 -12.95 15.41
CA GLU A 57 -25.79 -13.64 14.12
C GLU A 57 -25.90 -12.67 12.93
N LEU A 58 -26.80 -11.70 12.99
CA LEU A 58 -26.91 -10.68 11.94
C LEU A 58 -25.66 -9.82 11.86
N GLU A 59 -25.12 -9.39 13.00
CA GLU A 59 -23.88 -8.63 13.06
C GLU A 59 -22.70 -9.46 12.52
N THR A 60 -22.60 -10.74 12.90
CA THR A 60 -21.55 -11.64 12.37
C THR A 60 -21.62 -11.74 10.84
N VAL A 61 -22.82 -11.91 10.27
CA VAL A 61 -23.00 -11.97 8.82
C VAL A 61 -22.67 -10.61 8.18
N ALA A 62 -23.11 -9.50 8.76
CA ALA A 62 -22.86 -8.16 8.25
C ALA A 62 -21.36 -7.84 8.16
N GLN A 63 -20.60 -8.13 9.22
CA GLN A 63 -19.15 -7.93 9.21
C GLN A 63 -18.48 -8.86 8.19
N THR A 64 -18.83 -10.15 8.20
CA THR A 64 -18.20 -11.15 7.33
C THR A 64 -18.53 -10.95 5.86
N TRP A 65 -19.72 -10.43 5.51
CA TRP A 65 -20.15 -10.16 4.13
C TRP A 65 -19.96 -8.70 3.70
N SER A 66 -19.28 -7.88 4.52
CA SER A 66 -18.96 -6.50 4.16
C SER A 66 -18.09 -6.44 2.89
N GLU A 67 -18.10 -5.28 2.21
CA GLU A 67 -17.22 -5.05 1.06
C GLU A 67 -15.75 -5.20 1.48
N HIS A 68 -15.41 -4.68 2.66
CA HIS A 68 -14.08 -4.75 3.27
C HIS A 68 -13.55 -6.19 3.45
N CYS A 69 -14.41 -7.15 3.81
CA CYS A 69 -13.97 -8.54 4.10
C CYS A 69 -14.12 -9.51 2.92
N LYS A 70 -15.07 -9.31 2.00
CA LYS A 70 -15.29 -10.24 0.85
C LYS A 70 -14.93 -9.66 -0.51
N HIS A 71 -14.56 -8.38 -0.57
CA HIS A 71 -14.15 -7.71 -1.81
C HIS A 71 -15.20 -7.91 -2.92
N LYS A 72 -16.50 -7.77 -2.59
CA LYS A 72 -17.63 -8.27 -3.38
C LYS A 72 -17.67 -7.68 -4.80
N THR A 73 -17.23 -6.44 -4.95
CA THR A 73 -17.07 -5.76 -6.25
C THR A 73 -16.13 -6.53 -7.16
N LEU A 74 -14.98 -6.89 -6.62
CA LEU A 74 -13.87 -7.47 -7.37
C LEU A 74 -14.00 -8.98 -7.52
N THR A 75 -14.74 -9.64 -6.62
CA THR A 75 -15.00 -11.08 -6.66
C THR A 75 -16.33 -11.46 -7.31
N GLY A 76 -17.22 -10.49 -7.54
CA GLY A 76 -18.51 -10.61 -8.21
C GLY A 76 -18.43 -10.67 -9.74
N ILE A 77 -19.59 -10.78 -10.38
CA ILE A 77 -19.72 -10.83 -11.84
C ILE A 77 -19.73 -9.41 -12.40
N VAL A 78 -18.88 -9.12 -13.38
CA VAL A 78 -18.77 -7.80 -14.02
C VAL A 78 -18.98 -7.92 -15.53
N GLU A 79 -20.00 -7.23 -16.05
CA GLU A 79 -20.21 -7.03 -17.49
C GLU A 79 -19.55 -5.73 -17.94
N TYR A 80 -18.38 -5.85 -18.55
CA TYR A 80 -17.55 -4.73 -19.00
C TYR A 80 -17.82 -4.36 -20.45
N GLN A 81 -18.33 -3.15 -20.67
CA GLN A 81 -18.58 -2.56 -21.98
C GLN A 81 -17.51 -1.54 -22.32
N TYR A 82 -16.87 -1.69 -23.47
CA TYR A 82 -15.79 -0.80 -23.90
C TYR A 82 -15.80 -0.63 -25.42
N LYS A 83 -15.16 0.43 -25.92
CA LYS A 83 -14.90 0.59 -27.36
C LYS A 83 -13.57 -0.05 -27.72
N ASP A 84 -13.56 -0.87 -28.77
CA ASP A 84 -12.32 -1.36 -29.38
C ASP A 84 -11.57 -0.24 -30.14
N GLU A 85 -10.42 -0.58 -30.68
CA GLU A 85 -9.55 0.30 -31.48
C GLU A 85 -10.23 0.92 -32.71
N ASN A 86 -11.30 0.30 -33.22
CA ASN A 86 -12.12 0.83 -34.32
C ASN A 86 -13.32 1.65 -33.81
N GLY A 87 -13.41 1.89 -32.50
CA GLY A 87 -14.50 2.63 -31.86
C GLY A 87 -15.80 1.82 -31.70
N LYS A 88 -15.79 0.51 -31.97
CA LYS A 88 -16.98 -0.34 -31.87
C LYS A 88 -17.16 -0.86 -30.45
N TRP A 89 -18.38 -0.82 -29.94
CA TRP A 89 -18.71 -1.37 -28.63
C TRP A 89 -18.53 -2.89 -28.59
N LYS A 90 -17.87 -3.35 -27.52
CA LYS A 90 -17.66 -4.74 -27.15
C LYS A 90 -18.09 -4.94 -25.71
N THR A 91 -18.50 -6.16 -25.39
CA THR A 91 -18.80 -6.58 -24.02
C THR A 91 -17.92 -7.76 -23.67
N ARG A 92 -17.30 -7.72 -22.49
CA ARG A 92 -16.58 -8.84 -21.87
C ARG A 92 -17.16 -9.08 -20.49
N THR A 93 -17.45 -10.32 -20.16
CA THR A 93 -17.93 -10.70 -18.82
C THR A 93 -16.78 -11.30 -18.02
N PHE A 94 -16.61 -10.84 -16.79
CA PHE A 94 -15.72 -11.43 -15.79
C PHE A 94 -16.61 -12.09 -14.73
N ASN A 95 -16.34 -13.35 -14.39
CA ASN A 95 -16.99 -14.05 -13.28
C ASN A 95 -16.38 -13.69 -11.92
N ASN A 96 -15.11 -13.31 -11.94
CA ASN A 96 -14.37 -12.78 -10.80
C ASN A 96 -13.18 -12.00 -11.35
N LEU A 97 -13.23 -10.68 -11.25
CA LEU A 97 -12.25 -9.79 -11.88
C LEU A 97 -10.83 -10.06 -11.37
N LEU A 98 -10.63 -10.17 -10.04
CA LEU A 98 -9.32 -10.44 -9.45
C LEU A 98 -8.76 -11.81 -9.83
N LYS A 99 -9.60 -12.85 -9.81
CA LYS A 99 -9.20 -14.21 -10.20
C LYS A 99 -8.79 -14.29 -11.66
N GLU A 100 -9.37 -13.46 -12.51
CA GLU A 100 -9.09 -13.43 -13.95
C GLU A 100 -7.97 -12.45 -14.34
N THR A 101 -7.49 -11.60 -13.42
CA THR A 101 -6.39 -10.66 -13.64
C THR A 101 -5.22 -10.88 -12.66
N VAL A 102 -5.27 -10.28 -11.47
CA VAL A 102 -4.19 -10.22 -10.47
C VAL A 102 -3.77 -11.61 -10.00
N PHE A 103 -4.73 -12.45 -9.61
CA PHE A 103 -4.42 -13.82 -9.19
C PHE A 103 -3.95 -14.67 -10.37
N ARG A 104 -4.60 -14.50 -11.53
CA ARG A 104 -4.28 -15.27 -12.73
C ARG A 104 -2.82 -15.13 -13.10
N VAL A 105 -2.29 -13.90 -13.14
CA VAL A 105 -0.89 -13.70 -13.53
C VAL A 105 0.06 -14.33 -12.52
N THR A 106 -0.19 -14.22 -11.21
CA THR A 106 0.63 -14.89 -10.19
C THR A 106 0.63 -16.41 -10.36
N MET A 107 -0.54 -17.01 -10.55
CA MET A 107 -0.66 -18.46 -10.74
C MET A 107 -0.02 -18.94 -12.05
N GLU A 108 -0.12 -18.16 -13.12
CA GLU A 108 0.53 -18.50 -14.40
C GLU A 108 2.05 -18.31 -14.37
N LEU A 109 2.56 -17.39 -13.55
CA LEU A 109 3.99 -17.17 -13.38
C LEU A 109 4.64 -18.25 -12.51
N ASP A 110 3.90 -18.80 -11.55
CA ASP A 110 4.26 -19.93 -10.68
C ASP A 110 5.72 -19.87 -10.19
N LYS A 111 6.08 -18.70 -9.65
CA LYS A 111 7.44 -18.48 -9.16
C LYS A 111 7.64 -19.30 -7.89
N LYS A 112 8.53 -20.30 -7.95
CA LYS A 112 8.84 -21.20 -6.82
C LYS A 112 9.30 -20.49 -5.54
N TRP A 113 9.85 -19.28 -5.69
CA TRP A 113 10.28 -18.45 -4.57
C TRP A 113 9.12 -17.67 -3.92
N CYS A 114 7.91 -17.70 -4.47
CA CYS A 114 6.70 -17.27 -3.76
C CYS A 114 6.24 -18.41 -2.83
N ILE A 115 6.42 -18.23 -1.52
CA ILE A 115 6.14 -19.25 -0.50
C ILE A 115 4.65 -19.30 -0.16
N SER A 116 4.02 -18.14 0.00
CA SER A 116 2.59 -18.00 0.29
C SER A 116 2.04 -16.77 -0.41
N VAL A 117 0.97 -16.94 -1.20
CA VAL A 117 0.31 -15.86 -1.92
C VAL A 117 -1.20 -16.01 -1.78
N PHE A 118 -1.90 -14.92 -1.50
CA PHE A 118 -3.37 -14.87 -1.39
C PHE A 118 -4.03 -15.91 -0.49
N SER A 119 -3.32 -16.42 0.51
CA SER A 119 -3.82 -17.48 1.41
C SER A 119 -3.72 -17.12 2.90
N ASP A 120 -3.16 -15.95 3.20
CA ASP A 120 -2.89 -15.47 4.55
C ASP A 120 -2.89 -13.93 4.57
N ASN A 121 -2.70 -13.32 5.74
CA ASN A 121 -2.80 -11.88 5.96
C ASN A 121 -1.74 -11.07 5.18
N ALA A 122 -0.62 -11.71 4.82
CA ALA A 122 0.45 -11.13 4.02
C ALA A 122 0.98 -12.14 2.99
N GLY A 123 1.61 -11.62 1.92
CA GLY A 123 2.30 -12.45 0.93
C GLY A 123 3.74 -12.73 1.36
N ILE A 124 4.23 -13.96 1.19
CA ILE A 124 5.58 -14.38 1.57
C ILE A 124 6.41 -14.75 0.33
N ILE A 125 7.60 -14.17 0.20
CA ILE A 125 8.62 -14.58 -0.77
C ILE A 125 9.85 -15.13 -0.07
N GLU A 126 10.62 -15.96 -0.76
CA GLU A 126 11.89 -16.49 -0.28
C GLU A 126 12.95 -15.39 -0.18
N PHE A 127 13.57 -15.30 1.01
CA PHE A 127 14.75 -14.48 1.23
C PHE A 127 16.04 -15.29 1.08
N ASP A 128 16.14 -16.42 1.79
CA ASP A 128 17.26 -17.35 1.67
C ASP A 128 16.82 -18.80 1.96
N GLU A 129 17.77 -19.71 2.19
CA GLU A 129 17.47 -21.11 2.49
C GLU A 129 16.70 -21.32 3.81
N LYS A 130 16.79 -20.37 4.75
CA LYS A 130 16.24 -20.46 6.11
C LYS A 130 15.03 -19.55 6.32
N PHE A 131 14.96 -18.42 5.63
CA PHE A 131 13.97 -17.37 5.85
C PHE A 131 13.18 -17.01 4.59
N GLY A 132 11.93 -16.64 4.81
CA GLY A 132 11.12 -15.85 3.89
C GLY A 132 10.93 -14.42 4.41
N VAL A 133 10.43 -13.54 3.57
CA VAL A 133 9.94 -12.21 3.95
C VAL A 133 8.49 -12.05 3.56
N ALA A 134 7.71 -11.52 4.49
CA ALA A 134 6.30 -11.24 4.35
C ALA A 134 6.08 -9.74 4.15
N PHE A 135 5.26 -9.35 3.18
CA PHE A 135 4.94 -7.94 2.94
C PHE A 135 3.44 -7.76 2.75
N LYS A 136 2.92 -6.70 3.38
CA LYS A 136 1.51 -6.30 3.33
C LYS A 136 1.41 -4.78 3.34
N VAL A 137 0.44 -4.28 2.59
CA VAL A 137 0.00 -2.89 2.61
C VAL A 137 -1.52 -2.88 2.77
N GLU A 138 -2.00 -1.96 3.59
CA GLU A 138 -3.41 -1.73 3.92
C GLU A 138 -3.75 -0.25 3.74
N THR A 139 -5.04 0.08 3.81
CA THR A 139 -5.54 1.45 3.69
C THR A 139 -6.40 1.84 4.89
N HIS A 140 -6.35 3.10 5.31
CA HIS A 140 -7.14 3.60 6.44
C HIS A 140 -7.75 4.98 6.17
N ASN A 141 -8.42 5.11 5.01
CA ASN A 141 -8.84 6.38 4.40
C ASN A 141 -9.93 7.12 5.19
N HIS A 142 -11.13 6.55 5.31
CA HIS A 142 -12.26 7.23 5.95
C HIS A 142 -12.01 7.61 7.41
N PRO A 143 -11.44 6.74 8.26
CA PRO A 143 -11.17 7.14 9.64
C PRO A 143 -10.14 8.28 9.70
N SER A 144 -9.16 8.29 8.79
CA SER A 144 -8.17 9.37 8.70
C SER A 144 -8.75 10.69 8.17
N ALA A 145 -9.89 10.66 7.46
CA ALA A 145 -10.62 11.85 7.05
C ALA A 145 -11.29 12.56 8.25
N LEU A 146 -11.73 11.77 9.24
CA LEU A 146 -12.51 12.22 10.40
C LEU A 146 -11.64 12.54 11.61
N GLU A 147 -10.76 11.62 11.99
CA GLU A 147 -9.79 11.79 13.07
C GLU A 147 -8.41 11.31 12.55
N PRO A 148 -7.63 12.23 11.96
CA PRO A 148 -6.43 11.87 11.20
C PRO A 148 -5.33 11.17 12.01
N TYR A 149 -5.19 11.48 13.30
CA TYR A 149 -4.13 10.90 14.13
C TYR A 149 -4.43 9.43 14.45
N GLY A 150 -5.59 9.16 15.03
CA GLY A 150 -6.07 7.83 15.40
C GLY A 150 -6.22 6.95 14.19
N GLY A 151 -6.84 7.46 13.10
CA GLY A 151 -7.00 6.72 11.86
C GLY A 151 -5.67 6.21 11.28
N ALA A 152 -4.65 7.07 11.20
CA ALA A 152 -3.35 6.66 10.69
C ALA A 152 -2.58 5.74 11.67
N ALA A 153 -2.68 6.02 12.97
CA ALA A 153 -2.06 5.21 14.02
C ALA A 153 -2.60 3.77 14.04
N THR A 154 -3.92 3.59 13.92
CA THR A 154 -4.52 2.25 13.84
C THR A 154 -4.31 1.60 12.47
N GLY A 155 -4.18 2.40 11.40
CA GLY A 155 -3.77 1.91 10.09
C GLY A 155 -2.41 1.23 10.13
N ILE A 156 -1.40 1.88 10.72
CA ILE A 156 -0.05 1.29 10.84
C ILE A 156 0.00 0.14 11.85
N GLY A 157 -0.70 0.24 12.98
CA GLY A 157 -0.80 -0.87 13.94
C GLY A 157 -1.49 -2.11 13.35
N GLY A 158 -2.56 -1.91 12.58
CA GLY A 158 -3.26 -3.00 11.88
C GLY A 158 -2.34 -3.80 10.97
N VAL A 159 -1.61 -3.13 10.07
CA VAL A 159 -0.72 -3.83 9.13
C VAL A 159 0.50 -4.47 9.82
N ILE A 160 0.96 -3.92 10.95
CA ILE A 160 1.97 -4.60 11.78
C ILE A 160 1.42 -5.93 12.31
N ARG A 161 0.16 -5.96 12.75
CA ARG A 161 -0.51 -7.19 13.19
C ARG A 161 -0.77 -8.16 12.03
N ASP A 162 -1.07 -7.69 10.83
CA ASP A 162 -1.19 -8.57 9.65
C ASP A 162 0.11 -9.34 9.40
N VAL A 163 1.25 -8.66 9.45
CA VAL A 163 2.57 -9.28 9.31
C VAL A 163 2.88 -10.19 10.51
N LEU A 164 2.45 -9.84 11.71
CA LEU A 164 2.57 -10.73 12.88
C LEU A 164 1.61 -11.93 12.81
N GLY A 165 0.52 -11.85 12.04
CA GLY A 165 -0.49 -12.89 11.86
C GLY A 165 -0.20 -13.86 10.71
N VAL A 166 0.75 -13.54 9.84
CA VAL A 166 1.11 -14.40 8.70
C VAL A 166 1.92 -15.62 9.14
N GLY A 167 1.55 -16.81 8.66
CA GLY A 167 2.12 -18.08 9.11
C GLY A 167 2.01 -18.23 10.63
N LEU A 168 3.09 -18.58 11.30
CA LEU A 168 3.17 -18.57 12.76
C LEU A 168 3.76 -17.26 13.30
N GLY A 169 3.77 -16.19 12.51
CA GLY A 169 4.15 -14.84 12.87
C GLY A 169 5.52 -14.42 12.33
N ALA A 170 5.52 -13.49 11.38
CA ALA A 170 6.73 -12.83 10.90
C ALA A 170 7.13 -11.71 11.86
N LYS A 171 8.43 -11.48 12.01
CA LYS A 171 8.96 -10.36 12.80
C LYS A 171 8.93 -9.09 11.94
N PRO A 172 8.15 -8.05 12.28
CA PRO A 172 8.19 -6.77 11.59
C PRO A 172 9.58 -6.13 11.66
N ILE A 173 10.10 -5.70 10.50
CA ILE A 173 11.46 -5.13 10.36
C ILE A 173 11.48 -3.76 9.68
N ALA A 174 10.42 -3.40 8.94
CA ALA A 174 10.29 -2.09 8.34
C ALA A 174 8.84 -1.75 8.03
N ASN A 175 8.50 -0.47 8.10
CA ASN A 175 7.24 0.10 7.70
C ASN A 175 7.40 0.95 6.44
N THR A 176 6.31 1.11 5.71
CA THR A 176 6.20 2.01 4.55
C THR A 176 4.92 2.84 4.66
N ASP A 177 4.93 4.07 4.16
CA ASP A 177 3.74 4.92 4.17
C ASP A 177 3.55 5.68 2.85
N VAL A 178 2.34 5.67 2.32
CA VAL A 178 2.00 6.47 1.13
C VAL A 178 0.74 7.26 1.42
N PHE A 179 0.73 8.54 1.05
CA PHE A 179 -0.39 9.41 1.36
C PHE A 179 -0.89 10.18 0.13
N CYS A 180 -2.20 10.35 0.02
CA CYS A 180 -2.80 11.31 -0.90
C CYS A 180 -3.61 12.33 -0.10
N PHE A 181 -3.28 13.62 -0.23
CA PHE A 181 -3.93 14.70 0.51
C PHE A 181 -4.50 15.78 -0.41
N GLY A 182 -5.49 16.51 0.12
CA GLY A 182 -5.88 17.81 -0.45
C GLY A 182 -4.73 18.80 -0.46
N VAL A 183 -4.76 19.77 -1.39
CA VAL A 183 -3.71 20.80 -1.48
C VAL A 183 -3.64 21.66 -0.20
N PRO A 184 -2.46 21.83 0.44
CA PRO A 184 -2.37 22.49 1.74
C PRO A 184 -2.67 23.99 1.74
N ASP A 185 -2.59 24.67 0.59
CA ASP A 185 -2.79 26.13 0.48
C ASP A 185 -4.24 26.53 0.18
N ILE A 186 -5.19 25.58 0.23
CA ILE A 186 -6.60 25.88 0.04
C ILE A 186 -7.11 26.88 1.09
N ALA A 187 -7.99 27.80 0.66
CA ALA A 187 -8.58 28.77 1.56
C ALA A 187 -9.70 28.13 2.41
N TRP A 188 -9.80 28.53 3.68
CA TRP A 188 -10.77 27.93 4.62
C TRP A 188 -12.23 28.02 4.17
N ASP A 189 -12.59 29.14 3.55
CA ASP A 189 -13.91 29.44 3.01
C ASP A 189 -14.26 28.64 1.74
N SER A 190 -13.29 27.99 1.11
CA SER A 190 -13.49 27.13 -0.06
C SER A 190 -13.67 25.65 0.29
N LEU A 191 -13.53 25.27 1.56
CA LEU A 191 -13.68 23.88 2.00
C LEU A 191 -15.15 23.43 1.98
N PRO A 192 -15.44 22.20 1.54
CA PRO A 192 -16.77 21.61 1.72
C PRO A 192 -17.17 21.54 3.20
N ALA A 193 -18.46 21.72 3.49
CA ALA A 193 -18.97 21.61 4.85
C ALA A 193 -18.69 20.21 5.43
N GLY A 194 -18.24 20.15 6.69
CA GLY A 194 -17.87 18.90 7.39
C GLY A 194 -16.46 18.37 7.12
N VAL A 195 -15.73 18.95 6.15
CA VAL A 195 -14.38 18.48 5.79
C VAL A 195 -13.31 19.17 6.63
N LEU A 196 -12.35 18.40 7.15
CA LEU A 196 -11.17 18.94 7.82
C LEU A 196 -10.20 19.58 6.82
N HIS A 197 -9.58 20.69 7.21
CA HIS A 197 -8.58 21.36 6.37
C HIS A 197 -7.41 20.40 6.05
N PRO A 198 -6.91 20.33 4.79
CA PRO A 198 -5.87 19.37 4.40
C PRO A 198 -4.59 19.44 5.25
N ARG A 199 -4.16 20.63 5.67
CA ARG A 199 -3.05 20.79 6.65
C ARG A 199 -3.29 20.05 7.96
N ARG A 200 -4.51 20.04 8.49
CA ARG A 200 -4.86 19.33 9.73
C ARG A 200 -4.81 17.82 9.50
N ILE A 201 -5.34 17.35 8.37
CA ILE A 201 -5.29 15.94 7.98
C ILE A 201 -3.83 15.48 7.86
N ALA A 202 -3.02 16.16 7.05
CA ALA A 202 -1.63 15.80 6.82
C ALA A 202 -0.81 15.77 8.12
N LYS A 203 -0.94 16.79 8.98
CA LYS A 203 -0.24 16.83 10.28
C LYS A 203 -0.66 15.68 11.20
N GLY A 204 -1.96 15.39 11.29
CA GLY A 204 -2.47 14.31 12.14
C GLY A 204 -2.06 12.92 11.64
N VAL A 205 -2.20 12.65 10.33
CA VAL A 205 -1.79 11.37 9.73
C VAL A 205 -0.30 11.09 9.97
N VAL A 206 0.57 12.06 9.65
CA VAL A 206 2.01 11.92 9.84
C VAL A 206 2.36 11.73 11.33
N ALA A 207 1.70 12.45 12.24
CA ALA A 207 1.90 12.27 13.67
C ALA A 207 1.44 10.88 14.16
N GLY A 208 0.33 10.35 13.63
CA GLY A 208 -0.18 9.02 13.95
C GLY A 208 0.78 7.91 13.53
N VAL A 209 1.24 7.94 12.27
CA VAL A 209 2.24 6.97 11.76
C VAL A 209 3.54 7.05 12.55
N ARG A 210 4.06 8.28 12.76
CA ARG A 210 5.25 8.53 13.56
C ARG A 210 5.15 7.91 14.95
N ASP A 211 4.11 8.29 15.69
CA ASP A 211 4.00 7.95 17.11
C ASP A 211 3.83 6.44 17.29
N TYR A 212 3.08 5.78 16.41
CA TYR A 212 2.89 4.33 16.51
C TYR A 212 4.14 3.56 16.07
N GLY A 213 4.69 3.84 14.88
CA GLY A 213 5.87 3.15 14.34
C GLY A 213 7.11 3.32 15.23
N ASN A 214 7.40 4.55 15.68
CA ASN A 214 8.55 4.83 16.54
C ASN A 214 8.42 4.11 17.90
N ARG A 215 7.23 4.09 18.51
CA ARG A 215 7.01 3.40 19.80
C ARG A 215 7.03 1.88 19.67
N MET A 216 6.65 1.34 18.51
CA MET A 216 6.83 -0.09 18.18
C MET A 216 8.31 -0.46 17.97
N GLY A 217 9.17 0.51 17.68
CA GLY A 217 10.57 0.27 17.34
C GLY A 217 10.72 -0.42 15.98
N ILE A 218 9.92 0.00 15.00
CA ILE A 218 9.97 -0.44 13.61
C ILE A 218 10.23 0.80 12.74
N PRO A 219 11.31 0.82 11.94
CA PRO A 219 11.65 2.00 11.16
C PRO A 219 10.69 2.18 9.97
N THR A 220 10.30 3.42 9.64
CA THR A 220 9.49 3.72 8.44
C THR A 220 10.41 4.18 7.31
N VAL A 221 10.72 3.29 6.36
CA VAL A 221 11.90 3.42 5.50
C VAL A 221 11.61 3.83 4.05
N ASN A 222 10.37 3.73 3.60
CA ASN A 222 9.97 4.02 2.22
C ASN A 222 8.58 4.64 2.19
N GLY A 223 8.35 5.60 1.30
CA GLY A 223 7.04 6.20 1.16
C GLY A 223 6.92 7.20 0.02
N ALA A 224 5.71 7.71 -0.16
CA ALA A 224 5.39 8.74 -1.15
C ALA A 224 4.25 9.64 -0.67
N VAL A 225 4.16 10.87 -1.17
CA VAL A 225 2.99 11.72 -0.91
C VAL A 225 2.57 12.46 -2.16
N TYR A 226 1.29 12.40 -2.45
CA TYR A 226 0.64 13.05 -3.57
C TYR A 226 -0.39 14.06 -3.09
N PHE A 227 -0.43 15.23 -3.74
CA PHE A 227 -1.37 16.29 -3.45
C PHE A 227 -2.25 16.56 -4.65
N ASP A 228 -3.57 16.52 -4.42
CA ASP A 228 -4.58 16.86 -5.43
C ASP A 228 -5.85 17.39 -4.76
N GLU A 229 -6.54 18.32 -5.42
CA GLU A 229 -7.82 18.84 -4.93
C GLU A 229 -8.89 17.74 -4.78
N GLY A 230 -8.83 16.68 -5.58
CA GLY A 230 -9.75 15.56 -5.48
C GLY A 230 -9.65 14.76 -4.18
N TYR A 231 -8.59 14.94 -3.38
CA TYR A 231 -8.41 14.30 -2.06
C TYR A 231 -8.75 15.22 -0.88
N ILE A 232 -9.35 16.40 -1.12
CA ILE A 232 -9.73 17.35 -0.05
C ILE A 232 -10.70 16.70 0.95
N SER A 233 -11.76 16.06 0.44
CA SER A 233 -12.83 15.50 1.28
C SER A 233 -12.56 14.08 1.76
N ASN A 234 -11.63 13.38 1.12
CA ASN A 234 -11.25 12.03 1.49
C ASN A 234 -9.78 11.78 1.14
N PRO A 235 -8.87 11.77 2.13
CA PRO A 235 -7.47 11.46 1.92
C PRO A 235 -7.27 9.96 1.68
N LEU A 236 -6.16 9.59 1.05
CA LEU A 236 -5.72 8.20 1.02
C LEU A 236 -4.55 8.01 1.98
N VAL A 237 -4.65 7.00 2.83
CA VAL A 237 -3.63 6.67 3.84
C VAL A 237 -3.29 5.21 3.70
N TYR A 238 -2.16 4.93 3.05
CA TYR A 238 -1.63 3.59 2.87
C TYR A 238 -0.56 3.33 3.92
N CYS A 239 -0.68 2.21 4.63
CA CYS A 239 0.28 1.76 5.63
C CYS A 239 0.78 0.37 5.25
N GLY A 240 2.10 0.18 5.22
CA GLY A 240 2.71 -1.11 4.90
C GLY A 240 3.72 -1.56 5.94
N THR A 241 3.89 -2.87 6.05
CA THR A 241 4.90 -3.49 6.93
C THR A 241 5.53 -4.69 6.24
N LEU A 242 6.86 -4.75 6.28
CA LEU A 242 7.69 -5.88 5.92
C LEU A 242 8.09 -6.65 7.18
N GLY A 243 8.03 -7.98 7.13
CA GLY A 243 8.52 -8.85 8.18
C GLY A 243 9.40 -9.99 7.66
N ILE A 244 10.23 -10.54 8.53
CA ILE A 244 11.05 -11.73 8.26
C ILE A 244 10.56 -12.94 9.07
N ILE A 245 10.50 -14.10 8.43
CA ILE A 245 9.91 -15.32 9.00
C ILE A 245 10.77 -16.55 8.68
N PRO A 246 11.03 -17.46 9.64
CA PRO A 246 11.65 -18.75 9.35
C PRO A 246 10.76 -19.57 8.39
N LYS A 247 11.36 -20.24 7.41
CA LYS A 247 10.61 -21.00 6.39
C LYS A 247 9.74 -22.11 6.98
N ASP A 248 10.19 -22.75 8.06
CA ASP A 248 9.43 -23.78 8.77
C ASP A 248 8.27 -23.21 9.61
N LYS A 249 8.09 -21.89 9.62
CA LYS A 249 7.01 -21.16 10.28
C LYS A 249 6.05 -20.47 9.30
N CYS A 250 6.26 -20.59 7.98
CA CYS A 250 5.40 -19.96 6.98
C CYS A 250 4.01 -20.61 6.88
N ALA A 251 3.87 -21.88 7.27
CA ALA A 251 2.59 -22.58 7.26
C ALA A 251 1.95 -22.54 8.66
N LYS A 252 0.64 -22.28 8.70
CA LYS A 252 -0.21 -22.39 9.89
C LYS A 252 -1.35 -23.35 9.64
N LYS A 253 -1.84 -24.00 10.69
CA LYS A 253 -2.98 -24.92 10.61
C LYS A 253 -3.71 -25.02 11.93
N VAL A 254 -5.02 -24.83 11.90
CA VAL A 254 -5.91 -25.11 13.03
C VAL A 254 -6.28 -26.59 13.05
N SER A 255 -6.29 -27.20 14.24
CA SER A 255 -6.77 -28.58 14.44
C SER A 255 -7.99 -28.60 15.36
N PRO A 256 -9.01 -29.45 15.09
CA PRO A 256 -10.08 -29.69 16.04
C PRO A 256 -9.54 -30.09 17.41
N GLY A 257 -10.06 -29.45 18.47
CA GLY A 257 -9.59 -29.60 19.85
C GLY A 257 -8.50 -28.61 20.28
N ASP A 258 -7.93 -27.82 19.35
CA ASP A 258 -7.10 -26.69 19.73
C ASP A 258 -7.93 -25.64 20.49
N LEU A 259 -7.29 -24.97 21.45
CA LEU A 259 -7.90 -23.93 22.26
C LEU A 259 -7.81 -22.57 21.56
N VAL A 260 -8.86 -21.76 21.70
CA VAL A 260 -8.90 -20.37 21.21
C VAL A 260 -8.36 -19.45 22.29
N LEU A 261 -7.18 -18.86 22.04
CA LEU A 261 -6.52 -17.91 22.93
C LEU A 261 -6.60 -16.50 22.35
N VAL A 262 -7.14 -15.55 23.10
CA VAL A 262 -7.10 -14.11 22.76
C VAL A 262 -6.01 -13.45 23.58
N VAL A 263 -5.15 -12.68 22.94
CA VAL A 263 -4.03 -11.98 23.60
C VAL A 263 -4.03 -10.50 23.28
N GLY A 264 -3.51 -9.69 24.21
CA GLY A 264 -3.26 -8.26 24.01
C GLY A 264 -4.32 -7.32 24.60
N GLY A 265 -4.85 -6.42 23.78
CA GLY A 265 -5.77 -5.36 24.20
C GLY A 265 -7.11 -5.87 24.75
N ARG A 266 -7.74 -5.07 25.62
CA ARG A 266 -9.09 -5.36 26.15
C ARG A 266 -10.18 -4.88 25.20
N THR A 267 -11.31 -5.59 25.19
CA THR A 267 -12.47 -5.31 24.34
C THR A 267 -13.32 -4.17 24.91
N GLY A 268 -13.65 -3.18 24.09
CA GLY A 268 -14.56 -2.07 24.40
C GLY A 268 -15.47 -1.72 23.22
N ARG A 269 -16.27 -0.64 23.33
CA ARG A 269 -17.05 -0.09 22.20
C ARG A 269 -16.16 0.72 21.25
N ASP A 270 -15.09 0.12 20.80
CA ASP A 270 -14.11 0.73 19.91
C ASP A 270 -14.39 0.29 18.48
N GLY A 271 -14.63 1.23 17.56
CA GLY A 271 -14.89 0.97 16.13
C GLY A 271 -15.95 -0.09 15.85
N ILE A 272 -17.00 -0.15 16.68
CA ILE A 272 -18.17 -0.96 16.36
C ILE A 272 -18.70 -0.48 15.01
N HIS A 273 -18.94 -1.43 14.10
CA HIS A 273 -19.34 -1.17 12.71
C HIS A 273 -18.23 -0.53 11.85
N GLY A 274 -16.95 -0.59 12.22
CA GLY A 274 -15.84 -0.04 11.41
C GLY A 274 -15.73 -0.64 10.00
N ALA A 275 -15.86 -1.96 9.86
CA ALA A 275 -15.85 -2.61 8.54
C ALA A 275 -17.04 -2.19 7.66
N THR A 276 -18.24 -2.08 8.23
CA THR A 276 -19.44 -1.62 7.50
C THR A 276 -19.40 -0.11 7.25
N PHE A 277 -18.79 0.67 8.13
CA PHE A 277 -18.54 2.09 8.02
C PHE A 277 -17.55 2.43 6.88
N SER A 278 -16.46 1.69 6.76
CA SER A 278 -15.50 1.86 5.65
C SER A 278 -16.08 1.47 4.28
N SER A 279 -17.24 0.80 4.28
CA SER A 279 -17.97 0.38 3.07
C SER A 279 -19.05 1.38 2.64
N ILE A 280 -19.22 2.50 3.35
CA ILE A 280 -20.21 3.55 3.01
C ILE A 280 -19.53 4.87 2.62
N GLN A 281 -20.31 5.73 1.97
CA GLN A 281 -19.89 7.07 1.57
C GLN A 281 -19.84 8.01 2.80
N LEU A 282 -18.89 8.95 2.82
CA LEU A 282 -18.79 9.97 3.88
C LEU A 282 -19.77 11.13 3.63
N GLU A 283 -20.32 11.69 4.70
CA GLU A 283 -21.23 12.85 4.68
C GLU A 283 -20.96 13.82 5.85
N GLN A 284 -21.62 14.98 5.86
CA GLN A 284 -21.38 16.05 6.85
C GLN A 284 -21.53 15.63 8.32
N ASP A 285 -22.52 14.80 8.64
CA ASP A 285 -22.86 14.41 10.03
C ASP A 285 -22.31 13.02 10.39
N THR A 286 -21.24 12.59 9.73
CA THR A 286 -20.63 11.28 9.94
C THR A 286 -20.03 11.17 11.34
N ASP A 287 -20.38 10.12 12.09
CA ASP A 287 -19.97 9.96 13.50
C ASP A 287 -18.48 9.63 13.63
N VAL A 288 -17.77 10.45 14.40
CA VAL A 288 -16.33 10.28 14.72
C VAL A 288 -16.07 9.17 15.73
N SER A 289 -17.11 8.68 16.44
CA SER A 289 -16.97 7.64 17.46
C SER A 289 -16.47 6.30 16.93
N ALA A 290 -16.55 6.10 15.61
CA ALA A 290 -15.99 4.93 14.93
C ALA A 290 -14.45 4.94 14.87
N VAL A 291 -13.79 6.10 15.04
CA VAL A 291 -12.33 6.19 14.97
C VAL A 291 -11.69 5.81 16.30
N GLN A 292 -10.75 4.89 16.23
CA GLN A 292 -10.10 4.31 17.40
C GLN A 292 -8.76 4.97 17.69
N ILE A 293 -8.30 4.83 18.93
CA ILE A 293 -6.96 5.24 19.35
C ILE A 293 -6.20 3.98 19.75
N GLY A 294 -5.14 3.67 19.02
CA GLY A 294 -4.29 2.53 19.32
C GLY A 294 -3.28 2.80 20.44
N ASN A 295 -2.78 1.73 21.04
CA ASN A 295 -1.77 1.69 22.09
C ASN A 295 -0.54 0.87 21.66
N PRO A 296 0.46 1.49 21.01
CA PRO A 296 1.62 0.78 20.47
C PRO A 296 2.46 0.08 21.55
N ILE A 297 2.41 0.51 22.81
CA ILE A 297 3.16 -0.14 23.89
C ILE A 297 2.57 -1.52 24.23
N VAL A 298 1.24 -1.65 24.17
CA VAL A 298 0.58 -2.95 24.33
C VAL A 298 0.92 -3.86 23.15
N GLU A 299 0.83 -3.34 21.93
CA GLU A 299 1.15 -4.13 20.73
C GLU A 299 2.61 -4.58 20.71
N LYS A 300 3.55 -3.72 21.12
CA LYS A 300 4.97 -4.07 21.22
C LYS A 300 5.18 -5.28 22.14
N LYS A 301 4.54 -5.29 23.30
CA LYS A 301 4.62 -6.42 24.22
C LYS A 301 3.99 -7.68 23.62
N VAL A 302 2.85 -7.56 22.95
CA VAL A 302 2.20 -8.67 22.23
C VAL A 302 3.15 -9.24 21.18
N MET A 303 3.70 -8.40 20.31
CA MET A 303 4.64 -8.80 19.26
C MET A 303 5.84 -9.55 19.82
N ASP A 304 6.54 -8.98 20.81
CA ASP A 304 7.73 -9.61 21.39
C ASP A 304 7.39 -10.96 22.05
N THR A 305 6.22 -11.08 22.67
CA THR A 305 5.76 -12.31 23.34
C THR A 305 5.32 -13.39 22.35
N VAL A 306 4.58 -13.01 21.29
CA VAL A 306 4.15 -13.91 20.21
C VAL A 306 5.36 -14.51 19.51
N LEU A 307 6.37 -13.71 19.18
CA LEU A 307 7.60 -14.20 18.55
C LEU A 307 8.36 -15.18 19.45
N LYS A 308 8.43 -14.94 20.77
CA LYS A 308 8.98 -15.90 21.74
C LYS A 308 8.17 -17.21 21.77
N ALA A 309 6.84 -17.13 21.77
CA ALA A 309 5.96 -18.30 21.77
C ALA A 309 6.04 -19.11 20.45
N ARG A 310 6.26 -18.44 19.30
CA ARG A 310 6.52 -19.06 18.00
C ARG A 310 7.77 -19.92 18.04
N ASP A 311 8.86 -19.35 18.54
CA ASP A 311 10.17 -20.01 18.55
C ASP A 311 10.17 -21.25 19.46
N LEU A 312 9.29 -21.27 20.46
CA LEU A 312 9.02 -22.42 21.35
C LEU A 312 7.94 -23.38 20.82
N ASN A 313 7.36 -23.11 19.64
CA ASN A 313 6.30 -23.91 19.01
C ASN A 313 5.07 -24.14 19.91
N LEU A 314 4.53 -23.05 20.47
CA LEU A 314 3.43 -23.13 21.46
C LEU A 314 2.03 -22.98 20.87
N TYR A 315 1.91 -22.62 19.61
CA TYR A 315 0.65 -22.48 18.90
C TYR A 315 0.77 -22.98 17.45
N SER A 316 -0.37 -23.33 16.87
CA SER A 316 -0.51 -23.96 15.55
C SER A 316 -1.03 -22.99 14.48
N ALA A 317 -1.69 -21.91 14.90
CA ALA A 317 -2.10 -20.81 14.03
C ALA A 317 -2.26 -19.51 14.82
N ILE A 318 -2.19 -18.38 14.11
CA ILE A 318 -2.41 -17.03 14.63
C ILE A 318 -3.10 -16.18 13.56
N THR A 319 -3.88 -15.19 13.96
CA THR A 319 -4.38 -14.11 13.09
C THR A 319 -4.55 -12.82 13.89
N ASP A 320 -4.56 -11.68 13.20
CA ASP A 320 -4.90 -10.39 13.78
C ASP A 320 -6.41 -10.32 14.11
N CYS A 321 -6.77 -9.39 14.99
CA CYS A 321 -8.16 -9.08 15.32
C CYS A 321 -8.47 -7.62 14.92
N GLY A 322 -8.66 -7.40 13.62
CA GLY A 322 -9.02 -6.12 13.02
C GLY A 322 -10.52 -5.93 12.77
N ALA A 323 -10.86 -5.69 11.50
CA ALA A 323 -12.24 -5.41 11.05
C ALA A 323 -13.20 -6.56 11.40
N GLY A 324 -14.37 -6.24 11.96
CA GLY A 324 -15.30 -7.23 12.48
C GLY A 324 -14.87 -7.94 13.77
N GLY A 325 -13.69 -7.63 14.32
CA GLY A 325 -13.25 -8.10 15.63
C GLY A 325 -13.12 -9.62 15.75
N LEU A 326 -13.55 -10.16 16.89
CA LEU A 326 -13.49 -11.60 17.15
C LEU A 326 -14.37 -12.38 16.16
N SER A 327 -15.43 -11.77 15.62
CA SER A 327 -16.31 -12.44 14.66
C SER A 327 -15.61 -12.85 13.38
N SER A 328 -14.75 -11.99 12.83
CA SER A 328 -13.91 -12.30 11.66
C SER A 328 -12.72 -13.17 12.08
N ALA A 329 -11.91 -12.72 13.05
CA ALA A 329 -10.67 -13.41 13.42
C ALA A 329 -10.90 -14.89 13.83
N VAL A 330 -11.90 -15.16 14.66
CA VAL A 330 -12.24 -16.52 15.09
C VAL A 330 -12.99 -17.27 13.99
N GLY A 331 -13.89 -16.59 13.27
CA GLY A 331 -14.67 -17.18 12.19
C GLY A 331 -13.83 -17.63 10.99
N GLU A 332 -12.76 -16.91 10.68
CA GLU A 332 -11.81 -17.22 9.60
C GLU A 332 -10.86 -18.34 9.99
N LEU A 333 -10.23 -18.28 11.18
CA LEU A 333 -9.41 -19.39 11.69
C LEU A 333 -10.22 -20.70 11.78
N GLY A 334 -11.50 -20.61 12.12
CA GLY A 334 -12.41 -21.74 12.23
C GLY A 334 -13.11 -22.15 10.94
N GLU A 335 -12.87 -21.52 9.78
CA GLU A 335 -13.68 -21.72 8.56
C GLU A 335 -13.82 -23.21 8.17
N GLU A 336 -12.74 -23.98 8.28
CA GLU A 336 -12.68 -25.38 7.84
C GLU A 336 -13.07 -26.43 8.90
N CYS A 337 -13.22 -26.04 10.17
CA CYS A 337 -13.43 -27.00 11.27
C CYS A 337 -14.60 -26.66 12.20
N GLY A 338 -14.93 -25.37 12.34
CA GLY A 338 -15.87 -24.86 13.34
C GLY A 338 -15.17 -24.39 14.60
N VAL A 339 -15.90 -23.67 15.43
CA VAL A 339 -15.38 -23.08 16.67
C VAL A 339 -16.50 -22.80 17.66
N ARG A 340 -16.21 -23.02 18.96
CA ARG A 340 -17.09 -22.68 20.07
C ARG A 340 -16.39 -21.70 21.00
N VAL A 341 -17.00 -20.55 21.25
CA VAL A 341 -16.44 -19.48 22.10
C VAL A 341 -17.42 -19.03 23.19
N HIS A 342 -16.86 -18.49 24.27
CA HIS A 342 -17.54 -18.01 25.47
C HIS A 342 -17.25 -16.53 25.68
N LEU A 343 -18.24 -15.66 25.44
CA LEU A 343 -18.07 -14.20 25.48
C LEU A 343 -17.81 -13.68 26.90
N GLU A 344 -18.32 -14.34 27.93
CA GLU A 344 -18.11 -13.93 29.33
C GLU A 344 -16.64 -14.04 29.78
N ARG A 345 -15.81 -14.75 29.01
CA ARG A 345 -14.36 -14.89 29.26
C ARG A 345 -13.55 -13.78 28.59
N VAL A 346 -14.12 -13.06 27.62
CA VAL A 346 -13.38 -12.04 26.87
C VAL A 346 -13.00 -10.88 27.81
N PRO A 347 -11.73 -10.45 27.86
CA PRO A 347 -11.32 -9.30 28.67
C PRO A 347 -12.03 -8.02 28.21
N LEU A 348 -12.74 -7.34 29.11
CA LEU A 348 -13.47 -6.10 28.82
C LEU A 348 -12.78 -4.89 29.44
N LYS A 349 -12.82 -3.74 28.74
CA LYS A 349 -12.38 -2.44 29.28
C LYS A 349 -13.29 -1.96 30.42
N TYR A 350 -14.59 -2.23 30.28
CA TYR A 350 -15.64 -1.86 31.23
C TYR A 350 -16.83 -2.81 31.11
N ALA A 351 -17.67 -2.89 32.15
CA ALA A 351 -18.87 -3.71 32.15
C ALA A 351 -19.99 -3.15 31.25
N GLY A 352 -20.97 -3.99 30.90
CA GLY A 352 -22.22 -3.54 30.28
C GLY A 352 -22.26 -3.53 28.75
N LEU A 353 -21.24 -4.07 28.08
CA LEU A 353 -21.31 -4.40 26.66
C LEU A 353 -22.36 -5.50 26.43
N LYS A 354 -23.10 -5.40 25.33
CA LYS A 354 -24.00 -6.46 24.83
C LYS A 354 -23.16 -7.58 24.20
N PRO A 355 -23.69 -8.81 24.09
CA PRO A 355 -22.98 -9.92 23.46
C PRO A 355 -22.43 -9.59 22.07
N TRP A 356 -23.25 -8.98 21.21
CA TRP A 356 -22.80 -8.60 19.86
C TRP A 356 -21.73 -7.50 19.91
N GLU A 357 -21.82 -6.52 20.83
CA GLU A 357 -20.79 -5.48 21.01
C GLU A 357 -19.44 -6.10 21.40
N ILE A 358 -19.42 -7.14 22.25
CA ILE A 358 -18.18 -7.85 22.62
C ILE A 358 -17.62 -8.61 21.41
N TRP A 359 -18.51 -9.23 20.63
CA TRP A 359 -18.15 -10.11 19.53
C TRP A 359 -17.58 -9.37 18.32
N VAL A 360 -18.18 -8.23 17.95
CA VAL A 360 -17.78 -7.45 16.76
C VAL A 360 -16.92 -6.23 17.06
N SER A 361 -16.61 -5.97 18.33
CA SER A 361 -15.69 -4.89 18.73
C SER A 361 -14.38 -4.99 17.95
N GLU A 362 -13.94 -3.88 17.37
CA GLU A 362 -12.71 -3.77 16.61
C GLU A 362 -11.56 -3.21 17.47
N ALA A 363 -11.66 -3.32 18.80
CA ALA A 363 -10.63 -2.86 19.72
C ALA A 363 -9.21 -3.34 19.30
N GLN A 364 -8.25 -2.43 19.40
CA GLN A 364 -6.91 -2.62 18.84
C GLN A 364 -6.01 -3.53 19.69
N GLU A 365 -4.84 -3.84 19.14
CA GLU A 365 -3.76 -4.61 19.77
C GLU A 365 -4.15 -6.03 20.20
N ARG A 366 -5.10 -6.66 19.50
CA ARG A 366 -5.55 -8.03 19.77
C ARG A 366 -5.11 -9.00 18.68
N MET A 367 -4.70 -10.18 19.10
CA MET A 367 -4.42 -11.34 18.24
C MET A 367 -5.19 -12.56 18.73
N VAL A 368 -5.53 -13.48 17.84
CA VAL A 368 -6.18 -14.76 18.16
C VAL A 368 -5.25 -15.90 17.77
N LEU A 369 -5.01 -16.83 18.71
CA LEU A 369 -4.13 -17.98 18.53
C LEU A 369 -4.90 -19.30 18.67
N SER A 370 -4.51 -20.29 17.87
CA SER A 370 -4.87 -21.71 18.00
C SER A 370 -3.80 -22.44 18.79
N VAL A 371 -4.13 -22.94 19.98
CA VAL A 371 -3.15 -23.48 20.93
C VAL A 371 -3.47 -24.94 21.24
N PRO A 372 -2.55 -25.89 20.95
CA PRO A 372 -2.73 -27.28 21.37
C PRO A 372 -2.92 -27.38 22.89
N PRO A 373 -3.87 -28.17 23.41
CA PRO A 373 -4.16 -28.23 24.85
C PRO A 373 -2.93 -28.56 25.72
N ALA A 374 -2.01 -29.39 25.21
CA ALA A 374 -0.76 -29.74 25.88
C ALA A 374 0.20 -28.55 26.10
N LYS A 375 0.03 -27.45 25.35
CA LYS A 375 0.86 -26.23 25.40
C LYS A 375 0.28 -25.13 26.28
N ARG A 376 -0.95 -25.31 26.80
CA ARG A 376 -1.69 -24.32 27.59
C ARG A 376 -0.86 -23.70 28.73
N ASN A 377 -0.32 -24.52 29.61
CA ASN A 377 0.40 -24.01 30.80
C ASN A 377 1.68 -23.26 30.43
N GLU A 378 2.34 -23.71 29.35
CA GLU A 378 3.60 -23.11 28.87
C GLU A 378 3.36 -21.74 28.25
N ILE A 379 2.33 -21.61 27.41
CA ILE A 379 1.99 -20.33 26.77
C ILE A 379 1.46 -19.31 27.80
N GLU A 380 0.61 -19.72 28.75
CA GLU A 380 0.12 -18.84 29.83
C GLU A 380 1.29 -18.25 30.63
N LYS A 381 2.30 -19.07 30.95
CA LYS A 381 3.49 -18.63 31.70
C LYS A 381 4.29 -17.57 30.94
N ILE A 382 4.47 -17.74 29.63
CA ILE A 382 5.23 -16.79 28.81
C ILE A 382 4.50 -15.45 28.71
N PHE A 383 3.21 -15.47 28.40
CA PHE A 383 2.40 -14.24 28.32
C PHE A 383 2.35 -13.50 29.66
N ALA A 384 2.20 -14.22 30.77
CA ALA A 384 2.27 -13.62 32.10
C ALA A 384 3.64 -13.00 32.40
N SER A 385 4.74 -13.65 32.00
CA SER A 385 6.11 -13.15 32.25
C SER A 385 6.42 -11.84 31.52
N GLU A 386 5.77 -11.60 30.39
CA GLU A 386 5.89 -10.37 29.59
C GLU A 386 4.77 -9.36 29.91
N ASN A 387 3.94 -9.66 30.92
CA ASN A 387 2.78 -8.85 31.32
C ASN A 387 1.80 -8.60 30.17
N VAL A 388 1.57 -9.60 29.31
CA VAL A 388 0.58 -9.56 28.23
C VAL A 388 -0.66 -10.34 28.66
N GLU A 389 -1.83 -9.71 28.58
CA GLU A 389 -3.10 -10.37 28.91
C GLU A 389 -3.39 -11.44 27.86
N ALA A 390 -3.70 -12.66 28.32
CA ALA A 390 -3.91 -13.83 27.49
C ALA A 390 -5.02 -14.68 28.10
N VAL A 391 -6.12 -14.88 27.39
CA VAL A 391 -7.32 -15.56 27.91
C VAL A 391 -7.88 -16.57 26.91
N PHE A 392 -8.06 -17.80 27.39
CA PHE A 392 -8.73 -18.85 26.64
C PHE A 392 -10.24 -18.66 26.64
N ILE A 393 -10.80 -18.40 25.46
CA ILE A 393 -12.22 -18.10 25.30
C ILE A 393 -13.01 -19.28 24.74
N GLY A 394 -12.36 -20.34 24.26
CA GLY A 394 -13.07 -21.40 23.55
C GLY A 394 -12.17 -22.51 23.02
N GLU A 395 -12.73 -23.29 22.10
CA GLU A 395 -12.08 -24.40 21.40
C GLU A 395 -12.50 -24.45 19.93
N PHE A 396 -11.59 -24.83 19.05
CA PHE A 396 -11.90 -25.20 17.67
C PHE A 396 -12.57 -26.57 17.64
N THR A 397 -13.70 -26.67 16.93
CA THR A 397 -14.52 -27.88 16.88
C THR A 397 -14.24 -28.66 15.59
N GLY A 398 -14.98 -29.74 15.35
CA GLY A 398 -14.94 -30.50 14.10
C GLY A 398 -16.32 -30.62 13.43
N ASP A 399 -17.28 -29.78 13.85
CA ASP A 399 -18.67 -29.83 13.43
C ASP A 399 -19.03 -28.79 12.36
N ASN A 400 -18.05 -28.00 11.89
CA ASN A 400 -18.20 -26.95 10.87
C ASN A 400 -19.22 -25.86 11.25
N LYS A 401 -19.36 -25.57 12.54
CA LYS A 401 -20.26 -24.53 13.04
C LYS A 401 -19.51 -23.44 13.81
N LEU A 402 -19.99 -22.22 13.69
CA LEU A 402 -19.68 -21.14 14.63
C LEU A 402 -20.73 -21.15 15.74
N THR A 403 -20.30 -21.49 16.96
CA THR A 403 -21.13 -21.45 18.16
C THR A 403 -20.59 -20.39 19.14
N VAL A 404 -21.39 -19.36 19.41
CA VAL A 404 -21.02 -18.30 20.37
C VAL A 404 -21.93 -18.42 21.58
N MET A 405 -21.34 -18.55 22.76
CA MET A 405 -22.01 -18.67 24.06
C MET A 405 -21.86 -17.37 24.88
N HIS A 406 -22.85 -17.07 25.70
CA HIS A 406 -22.75 -16.08 26.76
C HIS A 406 -23.36 -16.64 28.05
N GLY A 407 -22.50 -17.12 28.96
CA GLY A 407 -22.93 -18.00 30.04
C GLY A 407 -23.46 -19.32 29.47
N ASP A 408 -24.65 -19.73 29.89
CA ASP A 408 -25.29 -20.98 29.44
C ASP A 408 -26.13 -20.81 28.15
N GLU A 409 -26.27 -19.59 27.63
CA GLU A 409 -27.09 -19.30 26.44
C GLU A 409 -26.25 -19.32 25.15
N VAL A 410 -26.72 -20.04 24.12
CA VAL A 410 -26.19 -19.95 22.75
C VAL A 410 -26.71 -18.65 22.13
N VAL A 411 -25.82 -17.70 21.87
CA VAL A 411 -26.16 -16.40 21.28
C VAL A 411 -25.91 -16.36 19.76
N ALA A 412 -25.12 -17.27 19.20
CA ALA A 412 -25.04 -17.51 17.75
C ALA A 412 -24.79 -18.98 17.41
N ASP A 413 -25.46 -19.50 16.37
CA ASP A 413 -25.28 -20.84 15.79
C ASP A 413 -25.39 -20.72 14.25
N LEU A 414 -24.24 -20.58 13.60
CA LEU A 414 -24.11 -20.42 12.15
C LEU A 414 -23.30 -21.57 11.54
N ASP A 415 -23.74 -22.07 10.39
CA ASP A 415 -22.97 -23.02 9.60
C ASP A 415 -21.83 -22.27 8.91
N MET A 416 -20.57 -22.72 9.06
CA MET A 416 -19.41 -22.04 8.47
C MET A 416 -19.51 -21.90 6.96
N LYS A 417 -20.09 -22.91 6.29
CA LYS A 417 -20.34 -22.88 4.84
C LYS A 417 -21.28 -21.74 4.43
N PHE A 418 -22.33 -21.48 5.21
CA PHE A 418 -23.22 -20.35 4.95
C PHE A 418 -22.48 -19.04 5.19
N LEU A 419 -21.78 -18.91 6.31
CA LEU A 419 -21.06 -17.70 6.66
C LEU A 419 -20.00 -17.32 5.60
N HIS A 420 -19.27 -18.28 5.04
CA HIS A 420 -18.16 -17.98 4.13
C HIS A 420 -18.47 -18.13 2.64
N LYS A 421 -19.47 -18.94 2.26
CA LYS A 421 -19.83 -19.21 0.85
C LYS A 421 -21.28 -18.86 0.52
N GLY A 422 -22.04 -18.28 1.45
CA GLY A 422 -23.45 -17.93 1.28
C GLY A 422 -23.72 -16.55 0.66
N VAL A 423 -22.69 -15.70 0.51
CA VAL A 423 -22.83 -14.34 -0.04
C VAL A 423 -23.31 -14.39 -1.50
N PRO A 424 -24.40 -13.67 -1.85
CA PRO A 424 -24.85 -13.54 -3.24
C PRO A 424 -23.82 -12.84 -4.14
N ARG A 425 -23.82 -13.17 -5.43
CA ARG A 425 -22.92 -12.56 -6.45
C ARG A 425 -23.73 -11.89 -7.56
N PRO A 426 -24.28 -10.68 -7.34
CA PRO A 426 -25.02 -9.98 -8.38
C PRO A 426 -24.10 -9.54 -9.53
N THR A 427 -24.66 -9.46 -10.74
CA THR A 427 -23.97 -8.93 -11.92
C THR A 427 -23.94 -7.40 -11.88
N ARG A 428 -22.76 -6.81 -12.00
CA ARG A 428 -22.56 -5.35 -12.09
C ARG A 428 -22.15 -4.95 -13.50
N ARG A 429 -22.65 -3.79 -13.95
CA ARG A 429 -22.30 -3.23 -15.25
C ARG A 429 -21.13 -2.27 -15.11
N ALA A 430 -20.10 -2.45 -15.92
CA ALA A 430 -18.95 -1.56 -16.04
C ALA A 430 -18.91 -0.97 -17.46
N ILE A 431 -18.63 0.32 -17.58
CA ILE A 431 -18.53 1.00 -18.88
C ILE A 431 -17.21 1.77 -18.90
N TRP A 432 -16.46 1.64 -19.98
CA TRP A 432 -15.31 2.50 -20.22
C TRP A 432 -15.43 3.16 -21.59
N ASN A 433 -15.45 4.49 -21.57
CA ASN A 433 -15.34 5.32 -22.74
C ASN A 433 -14.14 6.28 -22.58
N PRO A 434 -13.09 6.17 -23.40
CA PRO A 434 -11.90 7.02 -23.28
C PRO A 434 -12.29 8.50 -23.32
N VAL A 435 -11.71 9.30 -22.43
CA VAL A 435 -11.86 10.77 -22.45
C VAL A 435 -11.25 11.28 -23.75
N GLN A 436 -12.08 11.63 -24.73
CA GLN A 436 -11.63 12.23 -25.98
C GLN A 436 -11.22 13.68 -25.72
N ASN A 437 -9.96 13.92 -25.32
CA ASN A 437 -9.34 15.23 -25.49
C ASN A 437 -7.86 15.13 -25.95
N PRO A 438 -7.61 14.59 -27.16
CA PRO A 438 -6.27 14.56 -27.75
C PRO A 438 -5.76 15.95 -28.17
N LYS A 439 -6.65 16.94 -28.36
CA LYS A 439 -6.24 18.31 -28.66
C LYS A 439 -6.04 19.07 -27.35
N ALA A 440 -4.80 19.08 -26.86
CA ALA A 440 -4.42 20.10 -25.89
C ALA A 440 -4.79 21.46 -26.46
N LYS A 441 -5.57 22.28 -25.71
CA LYS A 441 -5.65 23.71 -26.01
C LYS A 441 -4.30 24.30 -25.60
N ILE A 442 -3.29 24.10 -26.44
CA ILE A 442 -2.00 24.73 -26.27
C ILE A 442 -2.20 26.17 -26.73
N GLU A 443 -2.42 27.09 -25.81
CA GLU A 443 -2.04 28.47 -26.08
C GLU A 443 -0.50 28.46 -26.17
N GLN A 444 0.03 28.15 -27.35
CA GLN A 444 1.47 28.21 -27.63
C GLN A 444 1.90 29.68 -27.57
N LYS A 445 2.14 30.21 -26.37
CA LYS A 445 3.11 31.29 -26.24
C LYS A 445 4.47 30.65 -26.41
N GLN A 446 5.22 31.06 -27.43
CA GLN A 446 6.65 30.74 -27.54
C GLN A 446 7.30 31.10 -26.20
N VAL A 447 7.75 30.10 -25.46
CA VAL A 447 8.41 30.32 -24.17
C VAL A 447 9.90 30.50 -24.45
N ASN A 448 10.45 31.67 -24.10
CA ASN A 448 11.87 31.98 -24.31
C ASN A 448 12.78 31.04 -23.50
N ALA A 449 14.03 30.82 -23.92
CA ALA A 449 15.00 29.97 -23.20
C ALA A 449 15.19 30.35 -21.71
N SER A 450 15.00 31.63 -21.34
CA SER A 450 15.02 32.09 -19.94
C SER A 450 13.86 31.54 -19.09
N SER A 451 12.88 30.88 -19.68
CA SER A 451 11.67 30.38 -19.00
C SER A 451 11.78 28.97 -18.46
N TYR A 452 12.66 28.11 -19.01
CA TYR A 452 12.73 26.72 -18.56
C TYR A 452 13.40 26.58 -17.20
N GLY A 453 14.37 27.46 -16.87
CA GLY A 453 14.90 27.58 -15.50
C GLY A 453 13.81 27.96 -14.49
N ASP A 454 12.95 28.93 -14.83
CA ASP A 454 11.79 29.30 -14.01
C ASP A 454 10.77 28.17 -13.90
N SER A 455 10.50 27.45 -14.99
CA SER A 455 9.62 26.28 -14.98
C SER A 455 10.17 25.17 -14.09
N LEU A 456 11.48 24.90 -14.13
CA LEU A 456 12.15 23.94 -13.25
C LEU A 456 12.02 24.37 -11.78
N LYS A 457 12.28 25.65 -11.45
CA LYS A 457 12.08 26.18 -10.09
C LYS A 457 10.62 26.02 -9.63
N LYS A 458 9.65 26.28 -10.50
CA LYS A 458 8.22 26.07 -10.21
C LYS A 458 7.88 24.61 -9.96
N LEU A 459 8.39 23.70 -10.79
CA LEU A 459 8.23 22.25 -10.61
C LEU A 459 8.80 21.80 -9.26
N LEU A 460 10.06 22.15 -8.97
CA LEU A 460 10.72 21.83 -7.70
C LEU A 460 9.95 22.39 -6.49
N SER A 461 9.29 23.54 -6.62
CA SER A 461 8.47 24.13 -5.55
C SER A 461 7.03 23.58 -5.43
N SER A 462 6.63 22.69 -6.35
CA SER A 462 5.30 22.06 -6.34
C SER A 462 5.20 21.00 -5.25
N TYR A 463 4.04 20.83 -4.63
CA TYR A 463 3.90 19.92 -3.47
C TYR A 463 4.27 18.46 -3.78
N ASN A 464 4.05 18.00 -5.02
CA ASN A 464 4.34 16.63 -5.42
C ASN A 464 5.84 16.38 -5.63
N ILE A 465 6.63 17.40 -6.00
CA ILE A 465 8.08 17.27 -6.25
C ILE A 465 8.91 17.77 -5.06
N ALA A 466 8.48 18.84 -4.39
CA ALA A 466 9.20 19.48 -3.30
C ALA A 466 9.59 18.52 -2.17
N SER A 467 10.58 18.92 -1.37
CA SER A 467 11.15 18.10 -0.30
C SER A 467 10.12 17.50 0.65
N LYS A 468 10.20 16.18 0.87
CA LYS A 468 9.38 15.45 1.85
C LYS A 468 10.07 15.31 3.21
N GLU A 469 11.17 16.03 3.42
CA GLU A 469 11.95 16.01 4.67
C GLU A 469 11.11 16.30 5.91
N TRP A 470 10.08 17.14 5.80
CA TRP A 470 9.17 17.48 6.88
C TRP A 470 8.37 16.28 7.39
N ILE A 471 8.17 15.24 6.56
CA ILE A 471 7.63 13.93 6.98
C ILE A 471 8.77 13.05 7.47
N VAL A 472 9.76 12.83 6.59
CA VAL A 472 10.79 11.81 6.78
C VAL A 472 11.57 12.00 8.07
N ARG A 473 11.96 13.24 8.44
CA ARG A 473 12.77 13.47 9.65
C ARG A 473 12.03 13.22 10.96
N GLN A 474 10.72 13.01 10.91
CA GLN A 474 9.94 12.70 12.11
C GLN A 474 10.00 11.22 12.48
N TYR A 475 10.28 10.35 11.49
CA TYR A 475 10.27 8.91 11.67
C TYR A 475 11.65 8.39 12.07
N ASP A 476 11.66 7.28 12.80
CA ASP A 476 12.87 6.48 12.99
C ASP A 476 13.19 5.72 11.69
N HIS A 477 14.47 5.72 11.32
CA HIS A 477 15.01 5.01 10.14
C HIS A 477 16.12 4.00 10.50
N GLU A 478 16.43 3.85 11.78
CA GLU A 478 17.69 3.27 12.27
C GLU A 478 17.49 2.13 13.27
N VAL A 479 16.35 2.11 13.97
CA VAL A 479 16.02 1.09 14.96
C VAL A 479 16.13 -0.30 14.31
N GLN A 480 16.60 -1.26 15.10
CA GLN A 480 17.03 -2.61 14.65
C GLN A 480 18.35 -2.64 13.85
N GLY A 481 18.89 -1.50 13.41
CA GLY A 481 20.22 -1.38 12.80
C GLY A 481 20.34 -1.99 11.41
N GLN A 482 19.26 -1.98 10.61
CA GLN A 482 19.16 -2.74 9.35
C GLN A 482 19.14 -1.89 8.08
N THR A 483 18.77 -0.62 8.18
CA THR A 483 18.53 0.22 7.01
C THR A 483 19.85 0.61 6.35
N VAL A 484 20.10 0.05 5.17
CA VAL A 484 21.31 0.29 4.35
C VAL A 484 21.11 1.56 3.52
N ILE A 485 20.03 1.59 2.75
CA ILE A 485 19.63 2.73 1.92
C ILE A 485 18.42 3.36 2.58
N LYS A 486 18.58 4.64 2.96
CA LYS A 486 17.60 5.45 3.71
C LYS A 486 16.81 6.35 2.77
N PRO A 487 15.64 6.87 3.18
CA PRO A 487 14.83 7.72 2.29
C PRO A 487 15.48 9.05 1.86
N MET A 488 16.56 9.49 2.51
CA MET A 488 17.25 10.74 2.18
C MET A 488 18.75 10.52 1.98
N HIS A 489 19.31 11.17 0.96
CA HIS A 489 20.71 11.03 0.54
C HIS A 489 21.47 12.36 0.48
N GLY A 490 22.79 12.27 0.47
CA GLY A 490 23.72 13.41 0.47
C GLY A 490 24.60 13.47 1.73
N PRO A 491 25.61 14.36 1.75
CA PRO A 491 26.57 14.45 2.86
C PRO A 491 25.87 14.78 4.19
N SER A 492 26.32 14.20 5.31
CA SER A 492 25.56 14.05 6.56
C SER A 492 24.86 15.31 7.11
N PHE A 493 25.38 16.51 6.89
CA PHE A 493 24.77 17.77 7.37
C PHE A 493 23.77 18.39 6.37
N THR A 494 23.72 17.91 5.13
CA THR A 494 22.79 18.32 4.07
C THR A 494 22.14 17.12 3.38
N ALA A 495 21.95 15.99 4.07
CA ALA A 495 21.21 14.84 3.52
C ALA A 495 19.78 15.27 3.17
N GLN A 496 19.61 15.68 1.92
CA GLN A 496 18.50 16.45 1.38
C GLN A 496 18.07 15.93 0.00
N GLY A 497 18.73 14.95 -0.62
CA GLY A 497 18.19 14.30 -1.82
C GLY A 497 17.11 13.28 -1.45
N PRO A 498 16.08 13.05 -2.27
CA PRO A 498 15.22 11.88 -2.12
C PRO A 498 16.02 10.59 -2.37
N GLY A 499 15.50 9.45 -1.92
CA GLY A 499 15.97 8.13 -2.34
C GLY A 499 14.86 7.41 -3.11
N ASP A 500 15.22 6.68 -4.16
CA ASP A 500 14.24 5.95 -4.99
C ASP A 500 13.58 4.79 -4.22
N ALA A 501 14.34 4.11 -3.36
CA ALA A 501 13.91 2.91 -2.67
C ALA A 501 14.72 2.69 -1.37
N ALA A 502 14.18 1.86 -0.47
CA ALA A 502 14.88 1.44 0.74
C ALA A 502 15.53 0.07 0.56
N VAL A 503 16.68 -0.13 1.20
CA VAL A 503 17.34 -1.46 1.28
C VAL A 503 17.58 -1.81 2.73
N ILE A 504 17.17 -3.01 3.12
CA ILE A 504 17.19 -3.51 4.49
C ILE A 504 18.08 -4.75 4.57
N TRP A 505 18.94 -4.82 5.58
CA TRP A 505 19.78 -5.97 5.89
C TRP A 505 19.26 -6.71 7.13
N PRO A 506 18.38 -7.72 6.97
CA PRO A 506 17.60 -8.25 8.08
C PRO A 506 18.40 -9.18 9.02
N TYR A 507 19.67 -9.49 8.72
CA TYR A 507 20.47 -10.42 9.53
C TYR A 507 20.78 -9.92 10.95
N THR A 508 20.61 -8.62 11.24
CA THR A 508 20.79 -8.10 12.61
C THR A 508 19.72 -8.59 13.58
N VAL A 509 18.53 -9.00 13.09
CA VAL A 509 17.42 -9.48 13.95
C VAL A 509 17.12 -10.96 13.84
N THR A 510 17.73 -11.67 12.88
CA THR A 510 17.58 -13.12 12.74
C THR A 510 18.66 -13.94 13.43
N GLY A 511 19.74 -13.30 13.92
CA GLY A 511 20.73 -13.95 14.79
C GLY A 511 21.55 -15.07 14.13
N GLY A 512 21.68 -15.11 12.80
CA GLY A 512 22.45 -16.13 12.09
C GLY A 512 23.96 -16.04 12.32
N GLU A 513 24.74 -17.00 11.79
CA GLU A 513 26.22 -17.01 11.83
C GLU A 513 26.87 -15.70 11.30
N ASN A 514 26.10 -14.88 10.56
CA ASN A 514 26.49 -13.58 10.03
C ASN A 514 26.17 -12.38 10.94
N SER A 515 25.51 -12.59 12.09
CA SER A 515 25.07 -11.54 13.02
C SER A 515 26.17 -11.02 13.96
N GLY A 516 27.35 -11.66 13.95
CA GLY A 516 28.52 -11.19 14.71
C GLY A 516 29.36 -10.18 13.92
N SER A 517 29.78 -9.10 14.59
CA SER A 517 30.69 -8.05 14.06
C SER A 517 32.04 -8.56 13.51
N HIS A 518 32.36 -9.84 13.74
CA HIS A 518 33.59 -10.50 13.31
C HIS A 518 33.39 -11.66 12.30
N ALA A 519 32.17 -12.17 12.12
CA ALA A 519 31.89 -13.31 11.25
C ALA A 519 31.61 -12.91 9.79
N SER A 520 31.13 -11.67 9.55
CA SER A 520 30.81 -11.14 8.23
C SER A 520 32.02 -10.94 7.29
N ARG A 521 33.25 -10.97 7.83
CA ARG A 521 34.49 -10.81 7.05
C ARG A 521 34.95 -12.07 6.31
N LYS A 522 34.38 -13.25 6.63
CA LYS A 522 34.74 -14.54 5.98
C LYS A 522 33.58 -15.22 5.26
N ALA A 523 32.36 -14.71 5.38
CA ALA A 523 31.19 -15.31 4.74
C ALA A 523 31.03 -14.83 3.29
N GLY A 524 30.62 -15.73 2.39
CA GLY A 524 30.42 -15.45 0.96
C GLY A 524 29.26 -14.49 0.69
N ALA A 525 28.94 -14.27 -0.59
CA ALA A 525 27.92 -13.30 -1.03
C ALA A 525 26.55 -13.45 -0.32
N SER A 526 26.16 -14.67 0.07
CA SER A 526 24.90 -14.92 0.78
C SER A 526 24.79 -14.20 2.14
N ALA A 527 25.89 -13.83 2.79
CA ALA A 527 25.87 -13.12 4.06
C ALA A 527 25.49 -11.64 3.96
N TRP A 528 25.50 -11.09 2.75
CA TRP A 528 25.23 -9.69 2.46
C TRP A 528 23.93 -9.50 1.68
N ARG A 529 23.08 -10.52 1.63
CA ARG A 529 21.76 -10.42 1.02
C ARG A 529 20.87 -9.46 1.79
N GLY A 530 20.13 -8.62 1.08
CA GLY A 530 19.16 -7.68 1.63
C GLY A 530 17.81 -7.72 0.92
N VAL A 531 16.88 -6.91 1.41
CA VAL A 531 15.54 -6.74 0.85
C VAL A 531 15.42 -5.30 0.35
N VAL A 532 14.91 -5.12 -0.87
CA VAL A 532 14.57 -3.80 -1.41
C VAL A 532 13.07 -3.57 -1.32
N LEU A 533 12.67 -2.35 -0.93
CA LEU A 533 11.29 -1.88 -0.90
C LEU A 533 11.17 -0.59 -1.71
N SER A 534 10.14 -0.49 -2.53
CA SER A 534 9.82 0.70 -3.32
C SER A 534 8.32 0.80 -3.59
N CYS A 535 7.89 1.92 -4.15
CA CYS A 535 6.51 2.11 -4.58
C CYS A 535 6.40 2.96 -5.85
N GLY A 536 5.24 2.91 -6.50
CA GLY A 536 4.84 3.78 -7.61
C GLY A 536 3.37 4.16 -7.52
N LEU A 537 3.03 5.40 -7.91
CA LEU A 537 1.68 5.98 -7.74
C LEU A 537 1.47 7.18 -8.68
N ASN A 538 0.52 7.10 -9.62
CA ASN A 538 0.35 8.13 -10.67
C ASN A 538 -1.11 8.62 -10.88
N PRO A 539 -1.78 9.23 -9.89
CA PRO A 539 -3.24 9.45 -9.95
C PRO A 539 -3.70 10.39 -11.09
N GLU A 540 -2.83 11.26 -11.58
CA GLU A 540 -3.14 12.14 -12.72
C GLU A 540 -3.32 11.39 -14.02
N TYR A 541 -2.54 10.34 -14.22
CA TYR A 541 -2.74 9.48 -15.37
C TYR A 541 -4.07 8.75 -15.22
N GLY A 542 -4.50 8.45 -13.98
CA GLY A 542 -5.79 7.83 -13.67
C GLY A 542 -7.01 8.67 -14.03
N LYS A 543 -6.88 10.00 -13.98
CA LYS A 543 -7.93 10.94 -14.43
C LYS A 543 -8.16 10.88 -15.94
N ILE A 544 -7.18 10.40 -16.71
CA ILE A 544 -7.23 10.33 -18.18
C ILE A 544 -7.44 8.89 -18.64
N ASP A 545 -6.61 7.97 -18.14
CA ASP A 545 -6.61 6.55 -18.48
C ASP A 545 -6.06 5.66 -17.34
N PRO A 546 -6.93 5.02 -16.55
CA PRO A 546 -6.54 4.13 -15.45
C PRO A 546 -5.68 2.91 -15.87
N TYR A 547 -5.73 2.47 -17.12
CA TYR A 547 -4.85 1.39 -17.59
C TYR A 547 -3.39 1.85 -17.59
N TRP A 548 -3.13 3.03 -18.16
CA TRP A 548 -1.77 3.57 -18.23
C TRP A 548 -1.31 4.12 -16.88
N MET A 549 -2.22 4.59 -16.02
CA MET A 549 -1.89 4.83 -14.60
C MET A 549 -1.32 3.59 -13.93
N ALA A 550 -2.04 2.47 -14.00
CA ALA A 550 -1.61 1.22 -13.38
C ALA A 550 -0.29 0.72 -13.99
N ALA A 551 -0.14 0.85 -15.31
CA ALA A 551 1.11 0.51 -15.99
C ALA A 551 2.30 1.34 -15.48
N SER A 552 2.15 2.67 -15.42
CA SER A 552 3.19 3.58 -14.92
C SER A 552 3.53 3.29 -13.45
N ALA A 553 2.53 3.05 -12.59
CA ALA A 553 2.76 2.71 -11.19
C ALA A 553 3.54 1.39 -11.02
N ILE A 554 3.26 0.37 -11.85
CA ILE A 554 4.03 -0.88 -11.85
C ILE A 554 5.46 -0.64 -12.33
N ASP A 555 5.65 0.08 -13.45
CA ASP A 555 6.98 0.41 -13.97
C ASP A 555 7.80 1.18 -12.94
N GLU A 556 7.24 2.24 -12.36
CA GLU A 556 7.89 3.10 -11.38
C GLU A 556 8.29 2.34 -10.12
N ALA A 557 7.41 1.52 -9.55
CA ALA A 557 7.75 0.71 -8.38
C ALA A 557 8.97 -0.20 -8.67
N LEU A 558 8.96 -0.92 -9.80
CA LEU A 558 10.07 -1.81 -10.17
C LEU A 558 11.34 -1.02 -10.48
N ARG A 559 11.20 0.11 -11.19
CA ARG A 559 12.28 0.99 -11.61
C ARG A 559 13.02 1.58 -10.43
N ASN A 560 12.29 2.08 -9.43
CA ASN A 560 12.83 2.61 -8.19
C ASN A 560 13.65 1.56 -7.42
N ALA A 561 13.17 0.33 -7.34
CA ALA A 561 13.92 -0.75 -6.72
C ALA A 561 15.19 -1.11 -7.51
N VAL A 562 15.17 -1.03 -8.84
CA VAL A 562 16.38 -1.22 -9.68
C VAL A 562 17.38 -0.09 -9.51
N CYS A 563 16.94 1.17 -9.32
CA CYS A 563 17.84 2.31 -9.11
C CYS A 563 18.82 2.12 -7.94
N VAL A 564 18.44 1.33 -6.93
CA VAL A 564 19.27 1.06 -5.75
C VAL A 564 19.97 -0.30 -5.78
N GLY A 565 19.87 -1.05 -6.89
CA GLY A 565 20.54 -2.36 -7.07
C GLY A 565 19.65 -3.59 -6.89
N GLY A 566 18.33 -3.43 -6.81
CA GLY A 566 17.39 -4.55 -6.91
C GLY A 566 17.34 -5.14 -8.32
N SER A 567 16.98 -6.43 -8.43
CA SER A 567 16.72 -7.08 -9.73
C SER A 567 15.24 -7.39 -9.93
N VAL A 568 14.68 -6.93 -11.04
CA VAL A 568 13.27 -7.22 -11.45
C VAL A 568 12.99 -8.73 -11.55
N GLU A 569 14.02 -9.56 -11.74
CA GLU A 569 13.88 -11.01 -11.83
C GLU A 569 13.57 -11.68 -10.49
N ARG A 570 13.78 -10.96 -9.37
CA ARG A 570 13.52 -11.43 -8.01
C ARG A 570 12.70 -10.41 -7.22
N MET A 571 11.67 -9.87 -7.88
CA MET A 571 10.71 -8.93 -7.30
C MET A 571 9.28 -9.45 -7.38
N ALA A 572 8.54 -9.23 -6.30
CA ALA A 572 7.09 -9.35 -6.23
C ALA A 572 6.47 -7.97 -5.99
N ILE A 573 5.19 -7.84 -6.32
CA ILE A 573 4.43 -6.60 -6.20
C ILE A 573 3.14 -6.79 -5.40
N LEU A 574 2.58 -5.68 -4.92
CA LEU A 574 1.29 -5.61 -4.26
C LEU A 574 0.43 -4.53 -4.92
N ASP A 575 -0.87 -4.79 -5.03
CA ASP A 575 -1.87 -3.88 -5.59
C ASP A 575 -2.79 -3.31 -4.50
N ASN A 576 -2.86 -1.98 -4.39
CA ASN A 576 -3.78 -1.30 -3.47
C ASN A 576 -4.70 -0.34 -4.24
N PHE A 577 -5.92 -0.80 -4.56
CA PHE A 577 -6.89 -0.02 -5.32
C PHE A 577 -7.65 0.97 -4.44
N CYS A 578 -7.69 2.24 -4.80
CA CYS A 578 -8.55 3.25 -4.18
C CYS A 578 -9.44 3.94 -5.21
N TRP A 579 -10.75 3.69 -5.10
CA TRP A 579 -11.75 4.16 -6.06
C TRP A 579 -12.97 4.79 -5.38
N GLY A 580 -13.71 5.59 -6.15
CA GLY A 580 -15.05 6.06 -5.79
C GLY A 580 -16.08 4.92 -5.75
N ASN A 581 -17.36 5.23 -5.91
CA ASN A 581 -18.42 4.22 -5.77
C ASN A 581 -18.48 3.27 -6.99
N PRO A 582 -18.18 1.97 -6.83
CA PRO A 582 -18.14 1.00 -7.92
C PRO A 582 -19.53 0.64 -8.48
N ASN A 583 -20.62 1.10 -7.86
CA ASN A 583 -21.97 0.94 -8.43
C ASN A 583 -22.20 1.89 -9.62
N ARG A 584 -21.36 2.90 -9.80
CA ARG A 584 -21.36 3.76 -11.00
C ARG A 584 -20.61 3.04 -12.12
N PRO A 585 -21.23 2.76 -13.28
CA PRO A 585 -20.60 1.95 -14.32
C PRO A 585 -19.25 2.48 -14.82
N GLU A 586 -19.08 3.80 -14.92
CA GLU A 586 -17.81 4.43 -15.35
C GLU A 586 -16.69 4.26 -14.31
N GLN A 587 -17.03 4.32 -13.01
CA GLN A 587 -16.04 4.08 -11.93
C GLN A 587 -15.55 2.63 -11.98
N LEU A 588 -16.49 1.67 -12.08
CA LEU A 588 -16.14 0.26 -12.23
C LEU A 588 -15.40 -0.03 -13.53
N GLY A 589 -15.72 0.68 -14.63
CA GLY A 589 -14.99 0.56 -15.88
C GLY A 589 -13.54 1.02 -15.77
N GLY A 590 -13.27 2.10 -15.05
CA GLY A 590 -11.91 2.52 -14.70
C GLY A 590 -11.17 1.50 -13.83
N LEU A 591 -11.85 0.90 -12.86
CA LEU A 591 -11.28 -0.16 -12.02
C LEU A 591 -10.92 -1.41 -12.86
N VAL A 592 -11.80 -1.85 -13.77
CA VAL A 592 -11.52 -2.93 -14.73
C VAL A 592 -10.32 -2.61 -15.61
N ARG A 593 -10.18 -1.35 -16.08
CA ARG A 593 -9.02 -0.91 -16.87
C ARG A 593 -7.71 -1.08 -16.10
N ALA A 594 -7.67 -0.67 -14.83
CA ALA A 594 -6.49 -0.83 -13.98
C ALA A 594 -6.18 -2.32 -13.72
N SER A 595 -7.18 -3.14 -13.41
CA SER A 595 -7.02 -4.59 -13.22
C SER A 595 -6.46 -5.31 -14.45
N LEU A 596 -6.84 -4.89 -15.66
CA LEU A 596 -6.29 -5.43 -16.91
C LEU A 596 -4.80 -5.08 -17.07
N ALA A 597 -4.41 -3.83 -16.78
CA ALA A 597 -3.02 -3.42 -16.80
C ALA A 597 -2.17 -4.22 -15.79
N CYS A 598 -2.71 -4.50 -14.59
CA CYS A 598 -2.03 -5.36 -13.62
C CYS A 598 -1.66 -6.72 -14.22
N TYR A 599 -2.59 -7.38 -14.92
CA TYR A 599 -2.30 -8.66 -15.59
C TYR A 599 -1.26 -8.50 -16.71
N ASP A 600 -1.49 -7.55 -17.64
CA ASP A 600 -0.65 -7.39 -18.83
C ASP A 600 0.81 -7.04 -18.46
N MET A 601 0.98 -6.09 -17.54
CA MET A 601 2.30 -5.60 -17.13
C MET A 601 3.05 -6.64 -16.31
N ALA A 602 2.42 -7.20 -15.26
CA ALA A 602 3.05 -8.21 -14.41
C ALA A 602 3.46 -9.46 -15.21
N LYS A 603 2.69 -9.82 -16.24
CA LYS A 603 3.02 -10.96 -17.10
C LYS A 603 4.32 -10.73 -17.87
N VAL A 604 4.51 -9.53 -18.40
CA VAL A 604 5.73 -9.18 -19.16
C VAL A 604 6.90 -8.95 -18.22
N PHE A 605 6.72 -8.18 -17.13
CA PHE A 605 7.76 -7.94 -16.13
C PHE A 605 8.20 -9.21 -15.39
N GLN A 606 7.34 -10.24 -15.35
CA GLN A 606 7.54 -11.51 -14.63
C GLN A 606 7.49 -11.34 -13.10
N THR A 607 6.69 -10.39 -12.63
CA THR A 607 6.60 -9.97 -11.23
C THR A 607 5.24 -10.38 -10.65
N PRO A 608 5.15 -11.44 -9.83
CA PRO A 608 3.88 -11.88 -9.26
C PRO A 608 3.34 -10.88 -8.23
N PHE A 609 2.01 -10.79 -8.16
CA PHE A 609 1.33 -10.17 -7.03
C PHE A 609 1.28 -11.17 -5.87
N ILE A 610 1.73 -10.78 -4.67
CA ILE A 610 1.79 -11.66 -3.49
C ILE A 610 0.73 -11.31 -2.44
N SER A 611 0.26 -10.08 -2.45
CA SER A 611 -0.77 -9.53 -1.56
C SER A 611 -1.36 -8.26 -2.20
N GLY A 612 -2.43 -7.73 -1.63
CA GLY A 612 -3.08 -6.52 -2.09
C GLY A 612 -4.22 -6.10 -1.17
N LYS A 613 -4.89 -5.00 -1.54
CA LYS A 613 -6.09 -4.48 -0.88
C LYS A 613 -6.91 -3.64 -1.86
N ASP A 614 -8.19 -3.47 -1.56
CA ASP A 614 -9.01 -2.44 -2.16
C ASP A 614 -9.77 -1.64 -1.10
N SER A 615 -9.88 -0.34 -1.38
CA SER A 615 -10.75 0.60 -0.69
C SER A 615 -11.63 1.26 -1.74
N LEU A 616 -12.92 0.94 -1.68
CA LEU A 616 -13.94 1.44 -2.60
C LEU A 616 -14.83 2.43 -1.85
N HIS A 617 -15.73 3.11 -2.57
CA HIS A 617 -16.63 4.11 -1.97
C HIS A 617 -15.91 5.33 -1.37
N ASN A 618 -14.74 5.68 -1.91
CA ASN A 618 -14.05 6.91 -1.54
C ASN A 618 -14.73 8.13 -2.19
N GLU A 619 -15.90 8.47 -1.67
CA GLU A 619 -16.74 9.60 -2.08
C GLU A 619 -17.17 10.40 -0.84
N TYR A 620 -17.51 11.67 -1.04
CA TYR A 620 -18.08 12.56 -0.04
C TYR A 620 -19.36 13.19 -0.56
N ALA A 621 -20.47 13.05 0.17
CA ALA A 621 -21.75 13.67 -0.17
C ALA A 621 -21.83 15.10 0.39
N LEU A 622 -22.23 16.04 -0.45
CA LEU A 622 -22.51 17.44 -0.10
C LEU A 622 -23.89 17.81 -0.67
N GLY A 623 -24.95 17.50 0.08
CA GLY A 623 -26.31 17.55 -0.44
C GLY A 623 -26.45 16.63 -1.65
N ASP A 624 -26.94 17.18 -2.78
CA ASP A 624 -27.10 16.41 -4.03
C ASP A 624 -25.79 16.20 -4.81
N LYS A 625 -24.68 16.82 -4.39
CA LYS A 625 -23.38 16.70 -5.05
C LYS A 625 -22.56 15.58 -4.40
N VAL A 626 -21.84 14.81 -5.22
CA VAL A 626 -20.89 13.81 -4.74
C VAL A 626 -19.50 14.11 -5.27
N LEU A 627 -18.56 14.27 -4.35
CA LEU A 627 -17.14 14.45 -4.63
C LEU A 627 -16.47 13.08 -4.57
N SER A 628 -15.98 12.57 -5.70
CA SER A 628 -15.20 11.33 -5.75
C SER A 628 -13.72 11.65 -5.77
N ILE A 629 -12.91 10.81 -5.13
CA ILE A 629 -11.46 10.87 -5.31
C ILE A 629 -11.09 10.61 -6.79
N PRO A 630 -9.94 11.13 -7.24
CA PRO A 630 -9.27 10.60 -8.43
C PRO A 630 -8.92 9.13 -8.20
N PRO A 631 -9.14 8.26 -9.21
CA PRO A 631 -8.66 6.89 -9.17
C PRO A 631 -7.18 6.81 -8.78
N ALA A 632 -6.85 5.93 -7.86
CA ALA A 632 -5.49 5.70 -7.43
C ALA A 632 -5.21 4.20 -7.30
N LEU A 633 -4.06 3.77 -7.80
CA LEU A 633 -3.51 2.45 -7.57
C LEU A 633 -2.08 2.62 -7.07
N LEU A 634 -1.86 2.26 -5.81
CA LEU A 634 -0.52 2.13 -5.26
C LEU A 634 0.02 0.74 -5.59
N ILE A 635 1.17 0.72 -6.27
CA ILE A 635 1.97 -0.50 -6.42
C ILE A 635 3.14 -0.41 -5.45
N SER A 636 3.30 -1.43 -4.61
CA SER A 636 4.48 -1.58 -3.76
C SER A 636 5.28 -2.78 -4.25
N ALA A 637 6.60 -2.65 -4.37
CA ALA A 637 7.48 -3.73 -4.78
C ALA A 637 8.37 -4.18 -3.61
N VAL A 638 8.57 -5.49 -3.52
CA VAL A 638 9.51 -6.13 -2.60
C VAL A 638 10.41 -7.07 -3.40
N GLY A 639 11.71 -7.00 -3.19
CA GLY A 639 12.67 -7.84 -3.91
C GLY A 639 13.91 -8.16 -3.10
N ILE A 640 14.75 -9.02 -3.69
CA ILE A 640 16.01 -9.45 -3.08
C ILE A 640 17.18 -8.73 -3.74
N VAL A 641 18.07 -8.18 -2.90
CA VAL A 641 19.38 -7.66 -3.30
C VAL A 641 20.41 -8.70 -2.88
N GLU A 642 21.15 -9.29 -3.82
CA GLU A 642 22.08 -10.39 -3.51
C GLU A 642 23.28 -9.93 -2.67
N ASP A 643 23.75 -8.69 -2.85
CA ASP A 643 24.82 -8.09 -2.05
C ASP A 643 24.57 -6.59 -1.81
N ILE A 644 24.16 -6.23 -0.59
CA ILE A 644 23.87 -4.84 -0.21
C ILE A 644 25.07 -3.90 -0.34
N ARG A 645 26.31 -4.41 -0.45
CA ARG A 645 27.50 -3.55 -0.58
C ARG A 645 27.64 -2.99 -1.99
N LYS A 646 26.86 -3.51 -2.94
CA LYS A 646 26.82 -3.09 -4.35
C LYS A 646 25.64 -2.16 -4.66
N THR A 647 24.79 -1.88 -3.67
CA THR A 647 23.70 -0.91 -3.83
C THR A 647 24.28 0.47 -4.11
N VAL A 648 23.59 1.25 -4.93
CA VAL A 648 23.95 2.64 -5.23
C VAL A 648 22.85 3.58 -4.76
N THR A 649 23.17 4.86 -4.63
CA THR A 649 22.21 5.93 -4.30
C THR A 649 22.22 6.98 -5.39
N MET A 650 21.19 7.81 -5.46
CA MET A 650 21.03 8.79 -6.53
C MET A 650 21.99 10.00 -6.48
N ASP A 651 22.60 10.32 -5.34
CA ASP A 651 23.43 11.51 -5.22
C ASP A 651 24.69 11.43 -6.10
N ILE A 652 24.97 12.50 -6.86
CA ILE A 652 26.15 12.57 -7.74
C ILE A 652 27.43 12.45 -6.92
N LYS A 653 28.32 11.56 -7.35
CA LYS A 653 29.51 11.18 -6.58
C LYS A 653 30.74 12.01 -6.93
N GLU A 654 31.05 12.21 -8.21
CA GLU A 654 32.41 12.65 -8.58
C GLU A 654 32.48 13.50 -9.86
N ASN A 655 33.28 14.56 -9.80
CA ASN A 655 33.50 15.46 -10.94
C ASN A 655 34.15 14.73 -12.12
N GLY A 656 33.74 15.07 -13.35
CA GLY A 656 34.26 14.44 -14.56
C GLY A 656 33.62 13.10 -14.91
N ASN A 657 32.77 12.54 -14.05
CA ASN A 657 31.94 11.39 -14.42
C ASN A 657 30.95 11.73 -15.52
N LEU A 658 30.59 10.71 -16.30
CA LEU A 658 29.64 10.80 -17.40
C LEU A 658 28.22 10.62 -16.87
N ILE A 659 27.28 11.39 -17.42
CA ILE A 659 25.84 11.24 -17.17
C ILE A 659 25.20 10.57 -18.38
N TYR A 660 24.69 9.38 -18.17
CA TYR A 660 23.95 8.61 -19.16
C TYR A 660 22.45 8.72 -18.92
N ILE A 661 21.68 8.79 -20.01
CA ILE A 661 20.23 8.65 -20.01
C ILE A 661 19.91 7.32 -20.68
N LEU A 662 19.27 6.43 -19.94
CA LEU A 662 18.76 5.15 -20.42
C LEU A 662 17.24 5.24 -20.60
N GLY A 663 16.73 4.84 -21.76
CA GLY A 663 15.32 4.95 -22.14
C GLY A 663 15.04 6.16 -23.03
N ALA A 664 14.05 6.02 -23.92
CA ALA A 664 13.62 7.08 -24.83
C ALA A 664 12.57 7.99 -24.19
N THR A 665 12.66 9.28 -24.48
CA THR A 665 11.63 10.28 -24.16
C THR A 665 10.61 10.32 -25.29
N ALA A 666 9.32 10.40 -24.97
CA ALA A 666 8.24 10.46 -25.96
C ALA A 666 7.34 11.69 -25.73
N LYS A 667 6.49 11.99 -26.72
CA LYS A 667 5.54 13.11 -26.72
C LYS A 667 4.31 12.83 -25.85
N GLU A 668 4.51 12.76 -24.54
CA GLU A 668 3.54 12.18 -23.59
C GLU A 668 3.32 13.08 -22.36
N MET A 669 3.09 14.37 -22.59
CA MET A 669 2.92 15.36 -21.51
C MET A 669 1.55 15.30 -20.81
N GLY A 670 0.63 14.43 -21.20
CA GLY A 670 -0.72 14.37 -20.66
C GLY A 670 -0.73 13.98 -19.18
N GLY A 671 -1.26 14.85 -18.33
CA GLY A 671 -1.23 14.66 -16.87
C GLY A 671 0.09 15.04 -16.20
N SER A 672 1.11 15.46 -16.96
CA SER A 672 2.42 15.83 -16.40
C SER A 672 2.38 17.05 -15.47
N HIS A 673 3.33 17.10 -14.53
CA HIS A 673 3.49 18.24 -13.63
C HIS A 673 3.85 19.52 -14.39
N TYR A 674 4.58 19.42 -15.50
CA TYR A 674 4.85 20.55 -16.36
C TYR A 674 3.57 21.13 -16.98
N ASN A 675 2.68 20.26 -17.48
CA ASN A 675 1.38 20.70 -18.00
C ASN A 675 0.53 21.32 -16.87
N LYS A 676 0.55 20.77 -15.66
CA LYS A 676 -0.14 21.35 -14.50
C LYS A 676 0.32 22.78 -14.20
N ILE A 677 1.62 23.02 -14.03
CA ILE A 677 2.15 24.36 -13.71
C ILE A 677 1.95 25.34 -14.88
N SER A 678 1.88 24.82 -16.11
CA SER A 678 1.64 25.59 -17.33
C SER A 678 0.15 25.77 -17.63
N LYS A 679 -0.74 25.18 -16.83
CA LYS A 679 -2.20 25.15 -17.02
C LYS A 679 -2.63 24.59 -18.39
N ILE A 680 -1.86 23.65 -18.92
CA ILE A 680 -2.15 22.94 -20.17
C ILE A 680 -2.98 21.70 -19.83
N THR A 681 -4.09 21.52 -20.53
CA THR A 681 -4.97 20.35 -20.40
C THR A 681 -4.90 19.47 -21.64
N GLY A 682 -5.18 18.17 -21.48
CA GLY A 682 -5.11 17.19 -22.57
C GLY A 682 -3.71 16.63 -22.83
N GLY A 683 -3.54 15.99 -23.98
CA GLY A 683 -2.32 15.26 -24.35
C GLY A 683 -2.43 13.75 -24.09
N SER A 684 -1.42 12.99 -24.53
CA SER A 684 -1.31 11.56 -24.22
C SER A 684 -0.65 11.37 -22.86
N VAL A 685 -1.23 10.53 -22.00
CA VAL A 685 -0.53 10.02 -20.82
C VAL A 685 0.72 9.24 -21.23
N PRO A 686 1.75 9.19 -20.37
CA PRO A 686 2.88 8.29 -20.53
C PRO A 686 2.45 6.84 -20.71
N LYS A 687 3.04 6.15 -21.68
CA LYS A 687 2.74 4.74 -21.96
C LYS A 687 3.97 3.88 -21.67
N VAL A 688 3.73 2.75 -21.00
CA VAL A 688 4.80 1.80 -20.69
C VAL A 688 4.91 0.80 -21.83
N ASP A 689 6.12 0.67 -22.40
CA ASP A 689 6.53 -0.55 -23.11
C ASP A 689 7.18 -1.48 -22.08
N PRO A 690 6.45 -2.50 -21.57
CA PRO A 690 6.96 -3.33 -20.49
C PRO A 690 8.11 -4.23 -20.94
N ALA A 691 8.18 -4.62 -22.22
CA ALA A 691 9.27 -5.45 -22.72
C ALA A 691 10.57 -4.65 -22.79
N ALA A 692 10.50 -3.43 -23.36
CA ALA A 692 11.66 -2.54 -23.40
C ALA A 692 12.07 -2.07 -22.00
N SER A 693 11.12 -1.80 -21.11
CA SER A 693 11.44 -1.41 -19.72
C SER A 693 12.10 -2.54 -18.95
N ARG A 694 11.57 -3.76 -19.02
CA ARG A 694 12.19 -4.94 -18.40
C ARG A 694 13.61 -5.18 -18.90
N ALA A 695 13.85 -5.07 -20.21
CA ALA A 695 15.19 -5.25 -20.78
C ALA A 695 16.20 -4.23 -20.23
N ARG A 696 15.78 -2.96 -20.08
CA ARG A 696 16.58 -1.90 -19.46
C ARG A 696 16.88 -2.20 -17.99
N MET A 697 15.88 -2.60 -17.21
CA MET A 697 16.03 -2.95 -15.79
C MET A 697 17.03 -4.10 -15.58
N ILE A 698 16.98 -5.13 -16.42
CA ILE A 698 17.91 -6.27 -16.34
C ILE A 698 19.34 -5.84 -16.68
N ALA A 699 19.52 -5.08 -17.78
CA ALA A 699 20.83 -4.58 -18.16
C ALA A 699 21.44 -3.66 -17.08
N LEU A 700 20.62 -2.82 -16.47
CA LEU A 700 21.05 -1.93 -15.39
C LEU A 700 21.42 -2.69 -14.11
N SER A 701 20.61 -3.67 -13.71
CA SER A 701 20.91 -4.54 -12.57
C SER A 701 22.27 -5.25 -12.77
N ALA A 702 22.53 -5.76 -13.98
CA ALA A 702 23.81 -6.38 -14.32
C ALA A 702 24.99 -5.38 -14.28
N ALA A 703 24.79 -4.14 -14.71
CA ALA A 703 25.81 -3.09 -14.67
C ALA A 703 26.14 -2.67 -13.21
N MET A 704 25.15 -2.62 -12.33
CA MET A 704 25.34 -2.36 -10.90
C MET A 704 26.09 -3.51 -10.22
N GLU A 705 25.70 -4.75 -10.51
CA GLU A 705 26.36 -5.96 -9.97
C GLU A 705 27.84 -6.04 -10.37
N ALA A 706 28.18 -5.55 -11.56
CA ALA A 706 29.55 -5.43 -12.07
C ALA A 706 30.32 -4.19 -11.52
N GLY A 707 29.69 -3.35 -10.71
CA GLY A 707 30.31 -2.16 -10.12
C GLY A 707 30.60 -1.04 -11.13
N LEU A 708 29.81 -0.94 -12.19
CA LEU A 708 30.01 0.03 -13.28
C LEU A 708 29.24 1.34 -13.06
N VAL A 709 28.25 1.32 -12.16
CA VAL A 709 27.37 2.45 -11.85
C VAL A 709 27.83 3.13 -10.56
N ARG A 710 27.89 4.46 -10.56
CA ARG A 710 28.28 5.28 -9.39
C ARG A 710 27.09 5.84 -8.64
N SER A 711 26.10 6.30 -9.38
CA SER A 711 24.79 6.73 -8.89
C SER A 711 23.74 6.44 -9.97
N CYS A 712 22.50 6.26 -9.54
CA CYS A 712 21.36 6.04 -10.42
C CYS A 712 20.12 6.68 -9.80
N HIS A 713 19.30 7.28 -10.65
CA HIS A 713 18.01 7.84 -10.28
C HIS A 713 16.99 7.58 -11.39
N ASP A 714 15.74 7.42 -11.00
CA ASP A 714 14.63 7.27 -11.91
C ASP A 714 14.22 8.64 -12.53
N CYS A 715 13.45 8.62 -13.64
CA CYS A 715 12.79 9.81 -14.16
C CYS A 715 11.27 9.69 -13.99
N SER A 716 10.71 10.37 -13.00
CA SER A 716 9.27 10.44 -12.71
C SER A 716 8.72 11.87 -12.92
N GLU A 717 8.10 12.46 -11.91
CA GLU A 717 7.45 13.76 -11.92
C GLU A 717 8.39 14.90 -12.34
N GLY A 718 7.98 15.66 -13.36
CA GLY A 718 8.78 16.76 -13.90
C GLY A 718 9.93 16.34 -14.81
N GLY A 719 10.14 15.04 -15.03
CA GLY A 719 11.02 14.49 -16.04
C GLY A 719 12.52 14.65 -15.76
N ILE A 720 13.33 14.50 -16.81
CA ILE A 720 14.82 14.43 -16.71
C ILE A 720 15.40 15.65 -16.00
N SER A 721 14.84 16.84 -16.22
CA SER A 721 15.37 18.07 -15.63
C SER A 721 15.25 18.10 -14.09
N VAL A 722 14.15 17.58 -13.54
CA VAL A 722 13.92 17.47 -12.10
C VAL A 722 14.82 16.40 -11.52
N ALA A 723 14.84 15.21 -12.10
CA ALA A 723 15.65 14.11 -11.59
C ALA A 723 17.15 14.44 -11.60
N ILE A 724 17.70 15.07 -12.66
CA ILE A 724 19.10 15.55 -12.62
C ILE A 724 19.31 16.63 -11.56
N ALA A 725 18.34 17.53 -11.35
CA ALA A 725 18.45 18.55 -10.30
C ALA A 725 18.53 17.91 -8.90
N GLU A 726 17.70 16.91 -8.63
CA GLU A 726 17.71 16.12 -7.40
C GLU A 726 19.06 15.46 -7.16
N MET A 727 19.59 14.78 -8.18
CA MET A 727 20.95 14.22 -8.15
C MET A 727 22.02 15.26 -7.82
N CYS A 728 21.95 16.44 -8.46
CA CYS A 728 22.92 17.52 -8.28
C CYS A 728 22.92 18.09 -6.85
N PHE A 729 21.76 18.42 -6.29
CA PHE A 729 21.72 19.04 -4.95
C PHE A 729 21.95 18.04 -3.81
N ALA A 730 21.68 16.75 -4.03
CA ALA A 730 22.05 15.70 -3.08
C ALA A 730 23.57 15.44 -3.07
N GLY A 731 24.20 15.45 -4.25
CA GLY A 731 25.65 15.28 -4.40
C GLY A 731 26.48 16.56 -4.16
N ASP A 732 25.82 17.72 -4.07
CA ASP A 732 26.43 19.07 -4.02
C ASP A 732 27.41 19.32 -5.19
N LYS A 733 27.03 18.91 -6.41
CA LYS A 733 27.85 18.96 -7.64
C LYS A 733 27.04 19.36 -8.87
N GLY A 734 27.67 20.06 -9.81
CA GLY A 734 27.08 20.48 -11.07
C GLY A 734 26.95 19.39 -12.11
N VAL A 735 26.06 19.59 -13.06
CA VAL A 735 25.94 18.76 -14.26
C VAL A 735 25.75 19.67 -15.47
N THR A 736 26.45 19.36 -16.57
CA THR A 736 26.15 19.92 -17.89
C THR A 736 25.64 18.80 -18.78
N CYS A 737 24.47 19.00 -19.40
CA CYS A 737 23.85 18.06 -20.32
C CYS A 737 23.50 18.72 -21.67
N ASP A 738 23.66 17.96 -22.75
CA ASP A 738 23.21 18.31 -24.09
C ASP A 738 21.89 17.59 -24.37
N ILE A 739 20.77 18.31 -24.43
CA ILE A 739 19.43 17.69 -24.55
C ILE A 739 19.23 17.00 -25.91
N ALA A 740 19.98 17.40 -26.93
CA ALA A 740 19.97 16.75 -28.25
C ALA A 740 20.56 15.33 -28.21
N ALA A 741 21.32 14.99 -27.17
CA ALA A 741 21.86 13.65 -26.95
C ALA A 741 20.91 12.75 -26.14
N ILE A 742 19.80 13.29 -25.59
CA ILE A 742 18.80 12.49 -24.87
C ILE A 742 18.10 11.55 -25.87
N PRO A 743 18.02 10.23 -25.61
CA PRO A 743 17.28 9.33 -26.48
C PRO A 743 15.81 9.76 -26.57
N ALA A 744 15.27 9.84 -27.80
CA ALA A 744 13.94 10.35 -28.07
C ALA A 744 13.20 9.49 -29.11
N ASP A 745 11.89 9.34 -28.93
CA ASP A 745 10.98 8.76 -29.90
C ASP A 745 10.46 9.86 -30.83
N GLY A 746 11.14 10.01 -31.98
CA GLY A 746 10.85 11.03 -32.97
C GLY A 746 11.40 12.42 -32.62
N ALA A 747 10.92 13.43 -33.36
CA ALA A 747 11.33 14.82 -33.16
C ALA A 747 10.53 15.45 -32.01
N LEU A 748 11.24 15.82 -30.95
CA LEU A 748 10.67 16.45 -29.75
C LEU A 748 11.15 17.89 -29.60
N THR A 749 10.32 18.71 -28.97
CA THR A 749 10.66 20.06 -28.53
C THR A 749 11.57 20.03 -27.29
N ASP A 750 12.30 21.13 -27.05
CA ASP A 750 13.14 21.27 -25.86
C ASP A 750 12.35 21.01 -24.55
N SER A 751 11.10 21.48 -24.46
CA SER A 751 10.24 21.21 -23.29
C SER A 751 9.84 19.74 -23.15
N GLU A 752 9.57 19.04 -24.25
CA GLU A 752 9.23 17.61 -24.20
C GLU A 752 10.46 16.78 -23.77
N LEU A 753 11.66 17.12 -24.25
CA LEU A 753 12.91 16.48 -23.82
C LEU A 753 13.22 16.71 -22.32
N LEU A 754 12.96 17.92 -21.82
CA LEU A 754 13.28 18.30 -20.45
C LEU A 754 12.26 17.81 -19.41
N PHE A 755 10.97 17.79 -19.76
CA PHE A 755 9.87 17.70 -18.79
C PHE A 755 8.85 16.59 -19.06
N SER A 756 8.97 15.82 -20.15
CA SER A 756 8.13 14.63 -20.34
C SER A 756 8.42 13.61 -19.25
N GLU A 757 7.35 13.01 -18.72
CA GLU A 757 7.36 12.01 -17.65
C GLU A 757 7.31 10.58 -18.24
N SER A 758 7.88 10.38 -19.43
CA SER A 758 7.95 9.05 -20.06
C SER A 758 8.60 8.00 -19.14
N ASN A 759 7.97 6.83 -19.05
CA ASN A 759 8.33 5.73 -18.16
C ASN A 759 9.61 4.98 -18.58
N GLY A 760 10.13 4.14 -17.68
CA GLY A 760 11.27 3.25 -17.90
C GLY A 760 12.62 3.96 -18.05
N ARG A 761 12.71 5.25 -17.72
CA ARG A 761 13.93 6.05 -17.89
C ARG A 761 14.76 6.13 -16.61
N PHE A 762 16.08 6.13 -16.79
CA PHE A 762 17.06 6.21 -15.71
C PHE A 762 18.14 7.23 -16.06
N ILE A 763 18.63 7.94 -15.06
CA ILE A 763 19.85 8.76 -15.12
C ILE A 763 20.94 8.03 -14.36
N ILE A 764 22.08 7.82 -15.01
CA ILE A 764 23.15 6.96 -14.51
C ILE A 764 24.47 7.72 -14.56
N GLU A 765 25.18 7.77 -13.44
CA GLU A 765 26.55 8.28 -13.37
C GLU A 765 27.56 7.13 -13.58
N VAL A 766 28.49 7.31 -14.52
CA VAL A 766 29.50 6.31 -14.89
C VAL A 766 30.88 6.94 -14.93
N GLN A 767 31.88 6.24 -14.37
CA GLN A 767 33.27 6.70 -14.47
C GLN A 767 33.78 6.61 -15.92
N PRO A 768 34.55 7.61 -16.43
CA PRO A 768 35.03 7.58 -17.80
C PRO A 768 35.86 6.31 -18.14
N SER A 769 36.62 5.80 -17.17
CA SER A 769 37.40 4.56 -17.29
C SER A 769 36.54 3.30 -17.46
N LYS A 770 35.27 3.34 -17.03
CA LYS A 770 34.31 2.23 -17.12
C LYS A 770 33.36 2.31 -18.31
N LYS A 771 33.40 3.42 -19.07
CA LYS A 771 32.55 3.68 -20.23
C LYS A 771 32.39 2.49 -21.18
N SER A 772 33.50 1.94 -21.68
CA SER A 772 33.46 0.86 -22.68
C SER A 772 32.87 -0.44 -22.14
N GLU A 773 33.08 -0.74 -20.85
CA GLU A 773 32.52 -1.92 -20.19
C GLU A 773 31.02 -1.74 -19.97
N PHE A 774 30.61 -0.54 -19.53
CA PHE A 774 29.23 -0.16 -19.33
C PHE A 774 28.41 -0.20 -20.63
N GLU A 775 28.85 0.49 -21.68
CA GLU A 775 28.11 0.59 -22.95
C GLU A 775 27.85 -0.77 -23.63
N LYS A 776 28.70 -1.77 -23.38
CA LYS A 776 28.51 -3.14 -23.91
C LYS A 776 27.24 -3.81 -23.37
N LEU A 777 26.86 -3.53 -22.12
CA LEU A 777 25.68 -4.13 -21.48
C LEU A 777 24.36 -3.59 -22.03
N PHE A 778 24.38 -2.43 -22.68
CA PHE A 778 23.19 -1.75 -23.20
C PHE A 778 23.10 -1.78 -24.72
N LYS A 779 23.85 -2.68 -25.38
CA LYS A 779 23.81 -2.80 -26.84
C LYS A 779 22.39 -3.11 -27.32
N GLY A 780 21.85 -2.24 -28.18
CA GLY A 780 20.49 -2.37 -28.72
C GLY A 780 19.40 -1.76 -27.83
N LEU A 781 19.76 -1.18 -26.68
CA LEU A 781 18.85 -0.39 -25.85
C LEU A 781 19.06 1.11 -26.11
N PRO A 782 18.01 1.94 -26.00
CA PRO A 782 18.13 3.39 -26.15
C PRO A 782 18.90 3.96 -24.96
N ILE A 783 20.17 4.27 -25.16
CA ILE A 783 21.04 4.86 -24.14
C ILE A 783 21.99 5.87 -24.78
N SER A 784 22.30 6.95 -24.07
CA SER A 784 23.25 7.95 -24.55
C SER A 784 23.97 8.64 -23.41
N ALA A 785 25.26 8.96 -23.61
CA ALA A 785 26.02 9.87 -22.76
C ALA A 785 25.54 11.29 -23.05
N ALA A 786 24.62 11.80 -22.24
CA ALA A 786 23.99 13.10 -22.46
C ALA A 786 24.67 14.24 -21.71
N GLY A 787 25.63 13.96 -20.83
CA GLY A 787 26.32 15.00 -20.08
C GLY A 787 27.47 14.52 -19.22
N ASN A 788 27.95 15.41 -18.36
CA ASN A 788 29.01 15.13 -17.41
C ASN A 788 28.84 15.92 -16.10
N VAL A 789 29.36 15.35 -15.01
CA VAL A 789 29.48 16.01 -13.72
C VAL A 789 30.55 17.08 -13.80
N THR A 790 30.29 18.24 -13.20
CA THR A 790 31.16 19.42 -13.22
C THR A 790 31.42 19.93 -11.81
N GLU A 791 32.58 20.54 -11.61
CA GLU A 791 32.95 21.18 -10.34
C GLU A 791 32.12 22.45 -10.08
N ALA A 792 31.76 23.20 -11.14
CA ALA A 792 30.90 24.36 -11.01
C ALA A 792 29.54 23.93 -10.45
N LYS A 793 29.04 24.60 -9.40
CA LYS A 793 27.75 24.28 -8.77
C LYS A 793 26.54 24.77 -9.58
N MET A 794 26.50 24.40 -10.85
CA MET A 794 25.53 24.81 -11.86
C MET A 794 24.88 23.58 -12.48
N LEU A 795 23.58 23.65 -12.71
CA LEU A 795 22.86 22.75 -13.60
C LEU A 795 22.68 23.45 -14.95
N VAL A 796 23.25 22.86 -16.01
CA VAL A 796 23.24 23.43 -17.35
C VAL A 796 22.66 22.43 -18.34
N PHE A 797 21.61 22.81 -19.05
CA PHE A 797 21.12 22.08 -20.22
C PHE A 797 21.34 22.92 -21.48
N ARG A 798 21.88 22.31 -22.54
CA ARG A 798 22.13 22.95 -23.83
C ARG A 798 21.32 22.28 -24.93
N ASN A 799 20.70 23.08 -25.80
CA ASN A 799 20.02 22.54 -26.98
C ASN A 799 20.99 22.26 -28.13
N ALA A 800 20.47 21.75 -29.25
CA ALA A 800 21.27 21.38 -30.43
C ALA A 800 22.09 22.55 -31.01
N GLY A 801 21.66 23.80 -30.79
CA GLY A 801 22.40 25.02 -31.19
C GLY A 801 23.49 25.44 -30.20
N GLY A 802 23.70 24.69 -29.12
CA GLY A 802 24.64 25.02 -28.04
C GLY A 802 24.14 26.10 -27.08
N HIS A 803 22.90 26.60 -27.25
CA HIS A 803 22.32 27.58 -26.36
C HIS A 803 21.95 26.94 -25.03
N LYS A 804 22.32 27.59 -23.93
CA LYS A 804 21.92 27.17 -22.58
C LYS A 804 20.43 27.45 -22.38
N VAL A 805 19.62 26.41 -22.33
CA VAL A 805 18.18 26.48 -22.11
C VAL A 805 17.81 26.39 -20.63
N ILE A 806 18.69 25.82 -19.82
CA ILE A 806 18.68 25.93 -18.35
C ILE A 806 20.12 26.23 -17.92
N ASN A 807 20.30 27.17 -17.01
CA ASN A 807 21.61 27.55 -16.46
C ASN A 807 21.43 28.10 -15.05
N GLU A 808 21.21 27.20 -14.09
CA GLU A 808 20.76 27.54 -12.74
C GLU A 808 21.78 27.12 -11.70
N LYS A 809 21.90 27.90 -10.61
CA LYS A 809 22.72 27.51 -9.47
C LYS A 809 22.01 26.40 -8.70
N ILE A 810 22.75 25.38 -8.30
CA ILE A 810 22.21 24.27 -7.50
C ILE A 810 21.59 24.77 -6.19
N GLY A 811 22.22 25.75 -5.54
CA GLY A 811 21.69 26.35 -4.32
C GLY A 811 20.28 26.91 -4.52
N GLU A 812 20.04 27.62 -5.62
CA GLU A 812 18.72 28.22 -5.91
C GLU A 812 17.66 27.16 -6.23
N LEU A 813 18.04 26.10 -6.95
CA LEU A 813 17.14 24.96 -7.22
C LEU A 813 16.79 24.22 -5.92
N ARG A 814 17.78 23.99 -5.05
CA ARG A 814 17.59 23.39 -3.74
C ARG A 814 16.72 24.25 -2.84
N ASP A 815 16.89 25.57 -2.87
CA ASP A 815 16.04 26.50 -2.11
C ASP A 815 14.60 26.47 -2.62
N ALA A 816 14.37 26.41 -3.94
CA ALA A 816 13.04 26.23 -4.51
C ALA A 816 12.39 24.90 -4.07
N TRP A 817 13.17 23.81 -4.08
CA TRP A 817 12.73 22.48 -3.64
C TRP A 817 12.44 22.41 -2.14
N ASN A 818 13.20 23.14 -1.33
CA ASN A 818 13.02 23.26 0.11
C ASN A 818 11.99 24.33 0.52
N GLY A 819 11.56 25.20 -0.38
CA GLY A 819 10.80 26.41 -0.07
C GLY A 819 9.42 26.18 0.56
N ARG A 820 8.94 24.94 0.59
CA ARG A 820 7.71 24.54 1.28
C ARG A 820 7.93 24.12 2.74
N LYS A 821 9.17 23.88 3.19
CA LYS A 821 9.50 23.48 4.58
C LYS A 821 8.97 24.47 5.62
N SER A 822 9.21 25.77 5.43
CA SER A 822 8.88 26.82 6.41
C SER A 822 7.39 27.17 6.50
N LYS A 823 6.52 26.55 5.70
CA LYS A 823 5.05 26.75 5.77
C LYS A 823 4.34 25.63 6.55
N HIS A 824 5.06 24.59 6.94
CA HIS A 824 4.51 23.40 7.60
C HIS A 824 4.91 23.29 9.08
N ASP A 825 6.08 23.82 9.47
CA ASP A 825 6.36 24.25 10.85
C ASP A 825 5.36 25.34 11.27
#